data_AF-A0A2K4FRM1-F1
#
_entry.id   AF-A0A2K4FRM1-F1
#
_cell.length_a   1.000
_cell.length_b   1.000
_cell.length_c   1.000
_cell.angle_alpha   90.00
_cell.angle_beta   90.00
_cell.angle_gamma   90.00
#
_symmetry.space_group_name_H-M   'P 1'
#
loop_
_entity.id
_entity.type
_entity.pdbx_description
1 polymer ?
#
loop_
_entity_poly.entity_id
_entity_poly.type
_entity_poly.pdbx_seq_one_letter_code
_entity_poly.pdbx_strand_id
1 'polypeptide(L)'
;MSLPETWEQARLTDVCELNPRLLAEDRPNDGTTVTFVPMSAVDEDSGVISKPETRSFTEVAKGYTSFRERDVLFAKVTPCMENGKAAVARDLENGLGFGSTEFHVLRPTGVVLPEYVFSFIRQKAFRDRAAAAFVGTGGLQRVPPDFLSRVKIPLPTLPEQKRIVDVLRQTEVVAKAKKSISDQFDHLVRTAYWEYFGKWFTADGLIDPVRISDYVADSQYGVSEAMGETGTHAVLRMNSITTSGWIDLSNLKYASLSKKDISSTELRDGDLLFNRTNSKELVGKCAVWRPVAGTYSFASYLVRFRLKPEMLPEYLWATLNSAYGKYRLLNSAKQAVSMANVSPTGLGRITVPLPPLLLQEAFAKFVRKIELLRAQMLSKLELYSELQEIITQRALIGELTAQWRALHTDEIVEAGKVRDALLRKHGAKVSLTAAAKTSFLAQADITVRPARHWLLAELSEFQRRVLKGFSRYEFHPVFTEDTSDFAAFCDSDAVRDALGGLEWSPNQVGRALGVLADLGLIAQVSILRRDVATNSDNFHKAFRPLREDERTRLDDISALKRVSRFGDEADVSYHFRASLDRETSARAGADEMFQVTQLEDEYGHSRTEWIDQGRHYADLNALRDDLAKRLGVAPILVTVEEIA
;
A
#
# COMPACT_ATOMS: atom_id res chain seq x y z
N MET A 1 20.95 2.38 10.12
CA MET A 1 20.34 1.62 11.24
C MET A 1 21.27 0.59 11.86
N SER A 2 21.46 0.66 13.18
CA SER A 2 22.07 -0.41 13.99
C SER A 2 20.98 -1.33 14.54
N LEU A 3 21.18 -2.64 14.47
CA LEU A 3 20.32 -3.58 15.18
C LEU A 3 20.47 -3.42 16.70
N PRO A 4 19.48 -3.87 17.50
CA PRO A 4 19.65 -4.00 18.94
C PRO A 4 20.88 -4.84 19.30
N GLU A 5 21.59 -4.48 20.36
CA GLU A 5 22.81 -5.20 20.79
C GLU A 5 22.55 -6.67 21.14
N THR A 6 21.32 -7.02 21.51
CA THR A 6 20.91 -8.40 21.81
C THR A 6 20.65 -9.25 20.55
N TRP A 7 20.63 -8.64 19.37
CA TRP A 7 20.35 -9.32 18.11
C TRP A 7 21.63 -9.75 17.41
N GLU A 8 21.55 -10.91 16.76
CA GLU A 8 22.63 -11.41 15.92
C GLU A 8 22.34 -11.17 14.44
N GLN A 9 23.40 -11.12 13.63
CA GLN A 9 23.30 -11.14 12.18
C GLN A 9 23.77 -12.49 11.67
N ALA A 10 22.82 -13.41 11.48
CA ALA A 10 23.10 -14.76 11.00
C ALA A 10 22.88 -14.86 9.49
N ARG A 11 23.56 -15.79 8.79
CA ARG A 11 23.18 -16.12 7.41
C ARG A 11 21.88 -16.92 7.44
N LEU A 12 21.08 -16.81 6.39
CA LEU A 12 19.84 -17.59 6.29
C LEU A 12 20.12 -19.10 6.36
N THR A 13 21.25 -19.57 5.83
CA THR A 13 21.70 -20.97 5.93
C THR A 13 22.22 -21.38 7.30
N ASP A 14 22.51 -20.42 8.19
CA ASP A 14 22.89 -20.73 9.58
C ASP A 14 21.65 -21.05 10.43
N VAL A 15 20.47 -20.55 10.01
CA VAL A 15 19.20 -20.68 10.72
C VAL A 15 18.17 -21.53 9.99
N CYS A 16 18.41 -21.88 8.73
CA CYS A 16 17.57 -22.73 7.91
C CYS A 16 18.40 -23.69 7.08
N GLU A 17 17.94 -24.95 6.96
CA GLU A 17 18.42 -25.87 5.94
C GLU A 17 17.77 -25.51 4.60
N LEU A 18 18.61 -25.28 3.58
CA LEU A 18 18.18 -24.87 2.25
C LEU A 18 17.98 -26.07 1.33
N ASN A 19 16.77 -26.22 0.80
CA ASN A 19 16.35 -27.31 -0.09
C ASN A 19 16.70 -28.71 0.45
N PRO A 20 16.26 -29.06 1.68
CA PRO A 20 16.49 -30.38 2.26
C PRO A 20 16.00 -31.49 1.32
N ARG A 21 16.77 -32.55 1.21
CA ARG A 21 16.37 -33.73 0.44
C ARG A 21 15.47 -34.63 1.27
N LEU A 22 14.48 -35.25 0.63
CA LEU A 22 13.73 -36.35 1.24
C LEU A 22 14.62 -37.59 1.33
N LEU A 23 14.98 -37.97 2.56
CA LEU A 23 15.78 -39.16 2.84
C LEU A 23 14.99 -40.43 2.55
N ALA A 24 15.68 -41.55 2.30
CA ALA A 24 15.04 -42.82 1.93
C ALA A 24 14.18 -43.38 3.07
N GLU A 25 14.63 -43.24 4.31
CA GLU A 25 13.93 -43.66 5.54
C GLU A 25 12.63 -42.88 5.81
N ASP A 26 12.51 -41.68 5.25
CA ASP A 26 11.36 -40.80 5.41
C ASP A 26 10.33 -40.95 4.29
N ARG A 27 10.57 -41.84 3.32
CA ARG A 27 9.66 -42.04 2.20
C ARG A 27 8.47 -42.87 2.66
N PRO A 28 7.24 -42.36 2.47
CA PRO A 28 6.06 -43.15 2.75
C PRO A 28 5.90 -44.25 1.68
N ASN A 29 5.02 -45.22 1.94
CA ASN A 29 4.71 -46.28 0.98
C ASN A 29 4.10 -45.69 -0.31
N ASP A 30 4.30 -46.35 -1.45
CA ASP A 30 3.91 -45.91 -2.79
C ASP A 30 2.43 -45.50 -2.94
N GLY A 31 1.53 -46.10 -2.17
CA GLY A 31 0.09 -45.78 -2.15
C GLY A 31 -0.33 -44.69 -1.17
N THR A 32 0.60 -44.12 -0.40
CA THR A 32 0.30 -43.11 0.62
C THR A 32 -0.07 -41.80 -0.05
N THR A 33 -1.17 -41.19 0.38
CA THR A 33 -1.57 -39.86 -0.07
C THR A 33 -0.76 -38.77 0.62
N VAL A 34 -0.41 -37.73 -0.13
CA VAL A 34 0.38 -36.59 0.33
C VAL A 34 -0.17 -35.29 -0.25
N THR A 35 0.09 -34.19 0.44
CA THR A 35 -0.30 -32.86 -0.03
C THR A 35 0.58 -32.41 -1.18
N PHE A 36 -0.04 -32.02 -2.29
CA PHE A 36 0.61 -31.41 -3.44
C PHE A 36 0.27 -29.92 -3.54
N VAL A 37 1.30 -29.08 -3.59
CA VAL A 37 1.17 -27.61 -3.64
C VAL A 37 1.67 -27.11 -5.01
N PRO A 38 0.76 -26.91 -5.99
CA PRO A 38 1.11 -26.22 -7.22
C PRO A 38 1.38 -24.72 -6.94
N MET A 39 2.10 -24.05 -7.85
CA MET A 39 2.40 -22.62 -7.72
C MET A 39 1.13 -21.73 -7.67
N SER A 40 0.04 -22.20 -8.26
CA SER A 40 -1.28 -21.56 -8.21
C SER A 40 -1.96 -21.66 -6.85
N ALA A 41 -1.58 -22.63 -6.00
CA ALA A 41 -2.17 -22.81 -4.66
C ALA A 41 -1.62 -21.82 -3.62
N VAL A 42 -0.46 -21.21 -3.89
CA VAL A 42 0.15 -20.16 -3.06
C VAL A 42 -0.41 -18.80 -3.45
N ASP A 43 -1.17 -18.18 -2.54
CA ASP A 43 -1.74 -16.85 -2.71
C ASP A 43 -0.66 -15.77 -2.51
N GLU A 44 -0.56 -14.82 -3.43
CA GLU A 44 0.54 -13.83 -3.47
C GLU A 44 0.39 -12.72 -2.42
N ASP A 45 -0.84 -12.43 -1.99
CA ASP A 45 -1.15 -11.39 -1.01
C ASP A 45 -1.08 -11.92 0.42
N SER A 46 -1.73 -13.05 0.69
CA SER A 46 -1.82 -13.63 2.02
C SER A 46 -0.68 -14.59 2.36
N GLY A 47 -0.02 -15.17 1.35
CA GLY A 47 0.99 -16.22 1.56
C GLY A 47 0.41 -17.52 2.15
N VAL A 48 -0.90 -17.71 2.03
CA VAL A 48 -1.62 -18.92 2.48
C VAL A 48 -1.70 -19.92 1.32
N ILE A 49 -1.60 -21.21 1.67
CA ILE A 49 -1.89 -22.32 0.77
C ILE A 49 -3.40 -22.56 0.81
N SER A 50 -4.13 -22.11 -0.21
CA SER A 50 -5.60 -22.06 -0.16
C SER A 50 -6.31 -23.25 -0.80
N LYS A 51 -5.67 -23.90 -1.78
CA LYS A 51 -6.23 -25.03 -2.54
C LYS A 51 -5.13 -26.02 -2.92
N PRO A 52 -4.50 -26.68 -1.94
CA PRO A 52 -3.59 -27.77 -2.25
C PRO A 52 -4.38 -28.94 -2.85
N GLU A 53 -3.70 -29.78 -3.61
CA GLU A 53 -4.24 -31.03 -4.14
C GLU A 53 -3.79 -32.20 -3.26
N THR A 54 -4.53 -33.30 -3.27
CA THR A 54 -4.08 -34.58 -2.70
C THR A 54 -3.66 -35.48 -3.84
N ARG A 55 -2.44 -36.03 -3.77
CA ARG A 55 -1.88 -36.95 -4.77
C ARG A 55 -1.24 -38.16 -4.10
N SER A 56 -1.08 -39.25 -4.83
CA SER A 56 -0.32 -40.40 -4.33
C SER A 56 1.18 -40.09 -4.30
N PHE A 57 1.93 -40.65 -3.35
CA PHE A 57 3.37 -40.45 -3.25
C PHE A 57 4.09 -40.85 -4.55
N THR A 58 3.68 -41.95 -5.18
CA THR A 58 4.27 -42.42 -6.45
C THR A 58 4.22 -41.37 -7.56
N GLU A 59 3.13 -40.59 -7.63
CA GLU A 59 2.97 -39.53 -8.65
C GLU A 59 3.92 -38.34 -8.44
N VAL A 60 4.27 -38.06 -7.18
CA VAL A 60 5.04 -36.85 -6.80
C VAL A 60 6.48 -37.15 -6.39
N ALA A 61 6.85 -38.42 -6.22
CA ALA A 61 8.18 -38.85 -5.79
C ALA A 61 9.31 -38.40 -6.74
N LYS A 62 9.01 -38.14 -8.01
CA LYS A 62 9.97 -37.67 -9.02
C LYS A 62 9.47 -36.39 -9.68
N GLY A 63 10.40 -35.46 -9.94
CA GLY A 63 10.10 -34.23 -10.69
C GLY A 63 9.42 -33.13 -9.89
N TYR A 64 9.38 -33.24 -8.56
CA TYR A 64 8.80 -32.23 -7.67
C TYR A 64 9.70 -31.97 -6.46
N THR A 65 9.49 -30.81 -5.81
CA THR A 65 10.22 -30.42 -4.61
C THR A 65 9.49 -30.91 -3.37
N SER A 66 10.15 -31.74 -2.56
CA SER A 66 9.62 -32.19 -1.27
C SER A 66 9.85 -31.16 -0.16
N PHE A 67 8.90 -31.04 0.76
CA PHE A 67 8.98 -30.22 1.98
C PHE A 67 8.16 -30.85 3.10
N ARG A 68 8.33 -30.36 4.32
CA ARG A 68 7.65 -30.84 5.53
C ARG A 68 6.77 -29.78 6.16
N GLU A 69 5.96 -30.23 7.10
CA GLU A 69 5.22 -29.39 8.02
C GLU A 69 6.14 -28.30 8.60
N ARG A 70 5.67 -27.05 8.57
CA ARG A 70 6.41 -25.84 8.98
C ARG A 70 7.61 -25.41 8.13
N ASP A 71 7.91 -26.08 7.02
CA ASP A 71 8.89 -25.54 6.06
C ASP A 71 8.37 -24.26 5.42
N VAL A 72 9.26 -23.31 5.10
CA VAL A 72 8.91 -22.08 4.38
C VAL A 72 9.21 -22.24 2.91
N LEU A 73 8.17 -22.13 2.08
CA LEU A 73 8.23 -22.18 0.63
C LEU A 73 8.44 -20.77 0.08
N PHE A 74 9.41 -20.60 -0.81
CA PHE A 74 9.69 -19.33 -1.49
C PHE A 74 9.72 -19.56 -2.99
N ALA A 75 8.84 -18.90 -3.76
CA ALA A 75 8.87 -19.00 -5.21
C ALA A 75 10.19 -18.42 -5.74
N LYS A 76 10.87 -19.13 -6.64
CA LYS A 76 12.15 -18.66 -7.20
C LYS A 76 12.07 -18.12 -8.62
N VAL A 77 10.93 -18.28 -9.31
CA VAL A 77 10.77 -17.94 -10.73
C VAL A 77 9.93 -16.68 -10.97
N THR A 78 10.23 -15.93 -12.02
CA THR A 78 9.41 -14.82 -12.53
C THR A 78 8.07 -15.30 -13.12
N PRO A 79 6.94 -14.59 -12.92
CA PRO A 79 6.75 -13.41 -12.04
C PRO A 79 6.41 -13.80 -10.58
N CYS A 80 6.30 -15.09 -10.27
CA CYS A 80 5.81 -15.59 -8.98
C CYS A 80 6.63 -15.08 -7.78
N MET A 81 7.96 -15.02 -7.92
CA MET A 81 8.85 -14.48 -6.89
C MET A 81 8.62 -12.98 -6.67
N GLU A 82 8.50 -12.21 -7.74
CA GLU A 82 8.32 -10.75 -7.71
C GLU A 82 7.00 -10.37 -7.03
N ASN A 83 5.95 -11.13 -7.34
CA ASN A 83 4.63 -11.03 -6.71
C ASN A 83 4.65 -11.43 -5.22
N GLY A 84 5.76 -12.00 -4.72
CA GLY A 84 5.91 -12.33 -3.31
C GLY A 84 5.23 -13.64 -2.89
N LYS A 85 5.03 -14.58 -3.82
CA LYS A 85 4.55 -15.93 -3.50
C LYS A 85 5.53 -16.65 -2.59
N ALA A 86 5.18 -16.72 -1.32
CA ALA A 86 5.82 -17.52 -0.30
C ALA A 86 4.75 -18.05 0.65
N ALA A 87 5.02 -19.16 1.34
CA ALA A 87 4.09 -19.74 2.29
C ALA A 87 4.82 -20.49 3.40
N VAL A 88 4.25 -20.50 4.60
CA VAL A 88 4.59 -21.52 5.60
C VAL A 88 3.72 -22.74 5.31
N ALA A 89 4.35 -23.90 5.07
CA ALA A 89 3.63 -25.13 4.89
C ALA A 89 2.92 -25.51 6.19
N ARG A 90 1.60 -25.66 6.12
CA ARG A 90 0.72 -25.98 7.25
C ARG A 90 -0.30 -27.03 6.85
N ASP A 91 -0.72 -27.80 7.84
CA ASP A 91 -1.80 -28.77 7.72
C ASP A 91 -1.56 -29.78 6.58
N LEU A 92 -0.29 -30.21 6.44
CA LEU A 92 0.09 -31.17 5.41
C LEU A 92 -0.39 -32.56 5.80
N GLU A 93 -0.91 -33.28 4.80
CA GLU A 93 -1.26 -34.68 4.93
C GLU A 93 -0.01 -35.48 5.29
N ASN A 94 -0.08 -36.15 6.45
CA ASN A 94 1.03 -36.93 7.02
C ASN A 94 2.31 -36.10 7.28
N GLY A 95 2.20 -34.77 7.38
CA GLY A 95 3.32 -33.86 7.62
C GLY A 95 4.32 -33.74 6.45
N LEU A 96 3.98 -34.28 5.26
CA LEU A 96 4.84 -34.31 4.08
C LEU A 96 4.11 -33.69 2.88
N GLY A 97 4.79 -32.79 2.19
CA GLY A 97 4.26 -32.13 1.00
C GLY A 97 5.23 -32.18 -0.17
N PHE A 98 4.66 -32.09 -1.36
CA PHE A 98 5.40 -31.95 -2.62
C PHE A 98 4.86 -30.75 -3.38
N GLY A 99 5.70 -30.06 -4.13
CA GLY A 99 5.27 -28.89 -4.88
C GLY A 99 6.09 -28.66 -6.12
N SER A 100 5.77 -27.56 -6.80
CA SER A 100 6.51 -27.14 -7.99
C SER A 100 8.02 -27.16 -7.76
N THR A 101 8.78 -27.56 -8.77
CA THR A 101 10.24 -27.44 -8.79
C THR A 101 10.71 -25.99 -8.71
N GLU A 102 9.80 -25.04 -8.91
CA GLU A 102 10.02 -23.60 -8.82
C GLU A 102 9.95 -23.03 -7.40
N PHE A 103 9.95 -23.88 -6.37
CA PHE A 103 10.17 -23.47 -4.98
C PHE A 103 11.63 -23.61 -4.55
N HIS A 104 12.06 -22.68 -3.69
CA HIS A 104 13.05 -22.93 -2.66
C HIS A 104 12.35 -23.32 -1.36
N VAL A 105 12.92 -24.29 -0.64
CA VAL A 105 12.43 -24.74 0.66
C VAL A 105 13.43 -24.32 1.72
N LEU A 106 12.96 -23.59 2.72
CA LEU A 106 13.74 -23.15 3.87
C LEU A 106 13.19 -23.87 5.10
N ARG A 107 13.96 -24.80 5.67
CA ARG A 107 13.57 -25.54 6.88
C ARG A 107 14.23 -24.93 8.12
N PRO A 108 13.49 -24.28 9.02
CA PRO A 108 14.06 -23.65 10.22
C PRO A 108 14.75 -24.65 11.16
N THR A 109 15.93 -24.31 11.69
CA THR A 109 16.77 -25.18 12.55
C THR A 109 16.46 -25.05 14.05
N GLY A 110 15.27 -24.53 14.40
CA GLY A 110 14.82 -24.34 15.78
C GLY A 110 15.30 -23.04 16.44
N VAL A 111 16.32 -22.37 15.89
CA VAL A 111 16.76 -21.02 16.33
C VAL A 111 15.89 -19.89 15.78
N VAL A 112 15.07 -20.19 14.77
CA VAL A 112 14.22 -19.23 14.10
C VAL A 112 12.81 -19.80 13.92
N LEU A 113 11.80 -18.95 14.10
CA LEU A 113 10.42 -19.30 13.82
C LEU A 113 10.16 -19.28 12.31
N PRO A 114 9.45 -20.28 11.74
CA PRO A 114 9.04 -20.27 10.33
C PRO A 114 8.33 -18.99 9.92
N GLU A 115 7.44 -18.48 10.78
CA GLU A 115 6.67 -17.27 10.56
C GLU A 115 7.57 -16.03 10.48
N TYR A 116 8.64 -15.98 11.28
CA TYR A 116 9.62 -14.91 11.24
C TYR A 116 10.40 -14.92 9.92
N VAL A 117 10.83 -16.10 9.47
CA VAL A 117 11.49 -16.28 8.15
C VAL A 117 10.54 -15.85 7.03
N PHE A 118 9.28 -16.29 7.08
CA PHE A 118 8.24 -15.92 6.13
C PHE A 118 8.04 -14.41 6.04
N SER A 119 7.87 -13.72 7.19
CA SER A 119 7.73 -12.27 7.21
C SER A 119 8.99 -11.57 6.66
N PHE A 120 10.18 -12.09 6.95
CA PHE A 120 11.44 -11.53 6.48
C PHE A 120 11.60 -11.61 4.95
N ILE A 121 11.36 -12.78 4.35
CA ILE A 121 11.55 -12.99 2.89
C ILE A 121 10.45 -12.31 2.05
N ARG A 122 9.30 -12.02 2.66
CA ARG A 122 8.19 -11.33 1.97
C ARG A 122 8.35 -9.81 1.94
N GLN A 123 9.34 -9.22 2.60
CA GLN A 123 9.59 -7.78 2.49
C GLN A 123 9.90 -7.36 1.06
N LYS A 124 9.39 -6.20 0.63
CA LYS A 124 9.70 -5.64 -0.69
C LYS A 124 11.21 -5.50 -0.92
N ALA A 125 11.95 -4.99 0.07
CA ALA A 125 13.40 -4.88 0.00
C ALA A 125 14.13 -6.23 -0.13
N PHE A 126 13.57 -7.33 0.39
CA PHE A 126 14.12 -8.66 0.14
C PHE A 126 13.87 -9.08 -1.31
N ARG A 127 12.63 -8.91 -1.81
CA ARG A 127 12.24 -9.28 -3.18
C ARG A 127 13.00 -8.49 -4.23
N ASP A 128 13.20 -7.19 -4.01
CA ASP A 128 13.99 -6.33 -4.92
C ASP A 128 15.44 -6.83 -5.03
N ARG A 129 16.07 -7.23 -3.91
CA ARG A 129 17.41 -7.84 -3.92
C ARG A 129 17.43 -9.21 -4.58
N ALA A 130 16.38 -10.02 -4.39
CA ALA A 130 16.26 -11.32 -5.02
C ALA A 130 16.07 -11.21 -6.54
N ALA A 131 15.27 -10.24 -6.99
CA ALA A 131 15.08 -9.90 -8.40
C ALA A 131 16.40 -9.43 -9.04
N ALA A 132 17.17 -8.60 -8.34
CA ALA A 132 18.49 -8.16 -8.80
C ALA A 132 19.51 -9.31 -8.93
N ALA A 133 19.29 -10.43 -8.24
CA ALA A 133 20.12 -11.63 -8.32
C ALA A 133 19.63 -12.65 -9.36
N PHE A 134 18.64 -12.30 -10.19
CA PHE A 134 18.09 -13.21 -11.17
C PHE A 134 19.11 -13.69 -12.22
N VAL A 135 19.00 -14.98 -12.54
CA VAL A 135 19.79 -15.64 -13.58
C VAL A 135 18.86 -16.30 -14.59
N GLY A 136 19.22 -16.27 -15.88
CA GLY A 136 18.49 -16.89 -16.98
C GLY A 136 18.19 -15.91 -18.13
N THR A 137 17.84 -16.45 -19.29
CA THR A 137 17.44 -15.70 -20.50
C THR A 137 15.99 -16.02 -20.89
N GLY A 138 15.27 -15.06 -21.49
CA GLY A 138 13.94 -15.30 -22.08
C GLY A 138 12.76 -15.43 -21.12
N GLY A 139 12.48 -14.40 -20.30
CA GLY A 139 11.24 -14.25 -19.51
C GLY A 139 11.08 -15.19 -18.29
N LEU A 140 11.84 -16.29 -18.23
CA LEU A 140 11.85 -17.27 -17.14
C LEU A 140 13.15 -17.18 -16.34
N GLN A 141 13.29 -16.12 -15.56
CA GLN A 141 14.44 -15.91 -14.68
C GLN A 141 14.21 -16.53 -13.30
N ARG A 142 15.30 -16.93 -12.65
CA ARG A 142 15.26 -17.61 -11.34
C ARG A 142 16.22 -17.01 -10.34
N VAL A 143 15.80 -16.96 -9.07
CA VAL A 143 16.69 -16.69 -7.94
C VAL A 143 17.57 -17.93 -7.73
N PRO A 144 18.91 -17.82 -7.76
CA PRO A 144 19.78 -18.95 -7.50
C PRO A 144 19.82 -19.29 -5.99
N PRO A 145 20.00 -20.56 -5.60
CA PRO A 145 20.17 -20.94 -4.19
C PRO A 145 21.31 -20.20 -3.48
N ASP A 146 22.36 -19.88 -4.23
CA ASP A 146 23.54 -19.15 -3.78
C ASP A 146 23.26 -17.68 -3.39
N PHE A 147 22.16 -17.09 -3.88
CA PHE A 147 21.67 -15.82 -3.31
C PHE A 147 21.25 -16.02 -1.85
N LEU A 148 20.42 -17.03 -1.58
CA LEU A 148 19.89 -17.31 -0.23
C LEU A 148 20.99 -17.65 0.78
N SER A 149 22.08 -18.31 0.35
CA SER A 149 23.21 -18.63 1.21
C SER A 149 23.99 -17.40 1.71
N ARG A 150 23.90 -16.28 0.98
CA ARG A 150 24.54 -15.01 1.35
C ARG A 150 23.63 -14.06 2.11
N VAL A 151 22.32 -14.28 2.07
CA VAL A 151 21.40 -13.38 2.76
C VAL A 151 21.64 -13.45 4.27
N LYS A 152 21.79 -12.29 4.89
CA LYS A 152 21.79 -12.14 6.33
C LYS A 152 20.40 -11.81 6.84
N ILE A 153 20.00 -12.45 7.92
CA ILE A 153 18.74 -12.25 8.62
C ILE A 153 19.03 -11.68 10.02
N PRO A 154 18.35 -10.59 10.42
CA PRO A 154 18.40 -10.11 11.80
C PRO A 154 17.75 -11.16 12.72
N LEU A 155 18.46 -11.62 13.74
CA LEU A 155 18.06 -12.77 14.54
C LEU A 155 17.90 -12.39 16.03
N PRO A 156 16.68 -11.97 16.44
CA PRO A 156 16.29 -11.89 17.85
C PRO A 156 16.25 -13.27 18.51
N THR A 157 16.09 -13.31 19.82
CA THR A 157 15.78 -14.54 20.56
C THR A 157 14.37 -15.05 20.23
N LEU A 158 14.10 -16.35 20.44
CA LEU A 158 12.77 -16.94 20.13
C LEU A 158 11.59 -16.22 20.81
N PRO A 159 11.67 -15.81 22.11
CA PRO A 159 10.60 -15.03 22.73
C PRO A 159 10.33 -13.72 22.00
N GLU A 160 11.38 -13.00 21.60
CA GLU A 160 11.25 -11.74 20.87
C GLU A 160 10.75 -11.97 19.43
N GLN A 161 11.21 -13.02 18.74
CA GLN A 161 10.68 -13.42 17.44
C GLN A 161 9.17 -13.70 17.51
N LYS A 162 8.71 -14.40 18.56
CA LYS A 162 7.28 -14.65 18.78
C LYS A 162 6.51 -13.34 18.93
N ARG A 163 7.05 -12.40 19.70
CA ARG A 163 6.42 -11.07 19.86
C ARG A 163 6.33 -10.32 18.53
N ILE A 164 7.39 -10.35 17.72
CA ILE A 164 7.41 -9.75 16.38
C ILE A 164 6.33 -10.41 15.51
N VAL A 165 6.32 -11.73 15.43
CA VAL A 165 5.33 -12.48 14.65
C VAL A 165 3.89 -12.16 15.09
N ASP A 166 3.63 -12.05 16.38
CA ASP A 166 2.30 -11.68 16.89
C ASP A 166 1.87 -10.27 16.46
N VAL A 167 2.79 -9.29 16.46
CA VAL A 167 2.51 -7.94 15.95
C VAL A 167 2.25 -7.96 14.45
N LEU A 168 3.05 -8.72 13.68
CA LEU A 168 2.87 -8.81 12.22
C LEU A 168 1.57 -9.51 11.85
N ARG A 169 1.20 -10.57 12.57
CA ARG A 169 -0.06 -11.32 12.36
C ARG A 169 -1.30 -10.43 12.50
N GLN A 170 -1.27 -9.42 13.39
CA GLN A 170 -2.39 -8.49 13.54
C GLN A 170 -2.61 -7.62 12.30
N THR A 171 -1.56 -7.39 11.51
CA THR A 171 -1.65 -6.56 10.29
C THR A 171 -2.10 -7.37 9.06
N GLU A 172 -1.86 -8.68 9.02
CA GLU A 172 -2.24 -9.56 7.91
C GLU A 172 -3.77 -9.74 7.72
N VAL A 173 -4.58 -9.43 8.74
CA VAL A 173 -6.05 -9.50 8.66
C VAL A 173 -6.59 -8.53 7.59
N VAL A 174 -5.91 -7.41 7.36
CA VAL A 174 -6.39 -6.35 6.47
C VAL A 174 -6.32 -6.76 5.00
N ALA A 175 -5.26 -7.48 4.60
CA ALA A 175 -5.13 -7.98 3.22
C ALA A 175 -6.28 -8.94 2.85
N LYS A 176 -6.67 -9.83 3.78
CA LYS A 176 -7.84 -10.71 3.61
C LYS A 176 -9.14 -9.92 3.52
N ALA A 177 -9.28 -8.87 4.33
CA ALA A 177 -10.44 -7.99 4.29
C ALA A 177 -10.58 -7.30 2.93
N LYS A 178 -9.48 -6.85 2.30
CA LYS A 178 -9.50 -6.20 0.97
C LYS A 178 -10.14 -7.07 -0.10
N LYS A 179 -9.69 -8.32 -0.21
CA LYS A 179 -10.24 -9.29 -1.17
C LYS A 179 -11.71 -9.58 -0.89
N SER A 180 -12.04 -9.87 0.38
CA SER A 180 -13.42 -10.18 0.80
C SER A 180 -14.39 -9.03 0.53
N ILE A 181 -13.99 -7.79 0.81
CA ILE A 181 -14.81 -6.59 0.56
C ILE A 181 -15.05 -6.42 -0.95
N SER A 182 -14.04 -6.59 -1.79
CA SER A 182 -14.22 -6.50 -3.25
C SER A 182 -15.19 -7.56 -3.75
N ASP A 183 -15.06 -8.81 -3.29
CA ASP A 183 -15.95 -9.92 -3.68
C ASP A 183 -17.40 -9.67 -3.25
N GLN A 184 -17.61 -9.06 -2.07
CA GLN A 184 -18.94 -8.70 -1.58
C GLN A 184 -19.61 -7.61 -2.44
N PHE A 185 -18.87 -6.58 -2.85
CA PHE A 185 -19.40 -5.57 -3.77
C PHE A 185 -19.80 -6.17 -5.11
N ASP A 186 -18.96 -7.06 -5.65
CA ASP A 186 -19.24 -7.76 -6.91
C ASP A 186 -20.52 -8.62 -6.79
N HIS A 187 -20.67 -9.31 -5.66
CA HIS A 187 -21.86 -10.09 -5.38
C HIS A 187 -23.12 -9.21 -5.27
N LEU A 188 -23.03 -8.10 -4.56
CA LEU A 188 -24.14 -7.17 -4.35
C LEU A 188 -24.66 -6.59 -5.67
N VAL A 189 -23.76 -6.15 -6.57
CA VAL A 189 -24.15 -5.64 -7.89
C VAL A 189 -24.81 -6.73 -8.72
N ARG A 190 -24.29 -7.96 -8.70
CA ARG A 190 -24.87 -9.08 -9.43
C ARG A 190 -26.27 -9.44 -8.92
N THR A 191 -26.48 -9.44 -7.62
CA THR A 191 -27.80 -9.70 -7.03
C THR A 191 -28.77 -8.59 -7.39
N ALA A 192 -28.38 -7.32 -7.23
CA ALA A 192 -29.21 -6.18 -7.62
C ALA A 192 -29.57 -6.20 -9.11
N TYR A 193 -28.65 -6.62 -9.99
CA TYR A 193 -28.95 -6.77 -11.42
C TYR A 193 -30.12 -7.72 -11.68
N TRP A 194 -30.15 -8.87 -11.01
CA TRP A 194 -31.24 -9.84 -11.18
C TRP A 194 -32.55 -9.38 -10.55
N GLU A 195 -32.50 -8.67 -9.42
CA GLU A 195 -33.70 -8.06 -8.82
C GLU A 195 -34.33 -7.02 -9.75
N TYR A 196 -33.50 -6.19 -10.39
CA TYR A 196 -33.99 -5.16 -11.31
C TYR A 196 -34.46 -5.78 -12.63
N PHE A 197 -33.68 -6.66 -13.24
CA PHE A 197 -33.86 -7.04 -14.65
C PHE A 197 -34.25 -8.49 -14.88
N GLY A 198 -34.35 -9.32 -13.83
CA GLY A 198 -34.66 -10.74 -13.95
C GLY A 198 -35.98 -11.03 -14.69
N LYS A 199 -36.96 -10.13 -14.57
CA LYS A 199 -38.25 -10.26 -15.28
C LYS A 199 -38.15 -10.20 -16.81
N TRP A 200 -37.05 -9.68 -17.36
CA TRP A 200 -36.80 -9.64 -18.80
C TRP A 200 -36.17 -10.92 -19.36
N PHE A 201 -35.92 -11.91 -18.49
CA PHE A 201 -35.44 -13.23 -18.84
C PHE A 201 -36.53 -14.26 -18.53
N THR A 202 -37.02 -14.96 -19.54
CA THR A 202 -38.05 -15.99 -19.41
C THR A 202 -37.51 -17.34 -19.86
N ALA A 203 -38.26 -18.41 -19.57
CA ALA A 203 -37.93 -19.75 -20.08
C ALA A 203 -37.93 -19.80 -21.62
N ASP A 204 -38.79 -18.98 -22.25
CA ASP A 204 -38.95 -18.92 -23.71
C ASP A 204 -37.98 -17.93 -24.39
N GLY A 205 -37.19 -17.18 -23.63
CA GLY A 205 -36.18 -16.27 -24.17
C GLY A 205 -36.09 -14.92 -23.45
N LEU A 206 -35.91 -13.85 -24.24
CA LEU A 206 -35.81 -12.48 -23.73
C LEU A 206 -37.10 -11.72 -24.02
N ILE A 207 -37.49 -10.84 -23.09
CA ILE A 207 -38.51 -9.81 -23.33
C ILE A 207 -37.84 -8.60 -23.95
N ASP A 208 -38.44 -8.06 -25.02
CA ASP A 208 -37.93 -6.93 -25.81
C ASP A 208 -36.46 -7.09 -26.23
N PRO A 209 -36.10 -8.17 -26.94
CA PRO A 209 -34.74 -8.42 -27.37
C PRO A 209 -34.28 -7.38 -28.39
N VAL A 210 -33.15 -6.72 -28.10
CA VAL A 210 -32.47 -5.80 -29.02
C VAL A 210 -31.04 -6.23 -29.28
N ARG A 211 -30.48 -5.85 -30.44
CA ARG A 211 -29.05 -6.05 -30.71
C ARG A 211 -28.28 -4.88 -30.13
N ILE A 212 -27.13 -5.17 -29.49
CA ILE A 212 -26.25 -4.13 -28.95
C ILE A 212 -25.87 -3.12 -30.04
N SER A 213 -25.62 -3.57 -31.28
CA SER A 213 -25.26 -2.69 -32.40
C SER A 213 -26.26 -1.57 -32.66
N ASP A 214 -27.54 -1.79 -32.38
CA ASP A 214 -28.60 -0.84 -32.68
C ASP A 214 -28.58 0.35 -31.69
N TYR A 215 -27.90 0.15 -30.55
CA TYR A 215 -27.77 1.11 -29.44
C TYR A 215 -26.33 1.61 -29.24
N VAL A 216 -25.42 1.30 -30.18
CA VAL A 216 -24.06 1.86 -30.20
C VAL A 216 -24.04 3.07 -31.12
N ALA A 217 -23.67 4.23 -30.59
CA ALA A 217 -23.49 5.47 -31.34
C ALA A 217 -22.10 5.55 -32.00
N ASP A 218 -21.08 5.07 -31.30
CA ASP A 218 -19.70 5.05 -31.81
C ASP A 218 -18.92 3.85 -31.24
N SER A 219 -18.04 3.28 -32.07
CA SER A 219 -17.21 2.13 -31.72
C SER A 219 -15.80 2.33 -32.26
N GLN A 220 -14.80 2.26 -31.39
CA GLN A 220 -13.42 2.56 -31.77
C GLN A 220 -12.41 1.60 -31.13
N TYR A 221 -11.41 1.18 -31.91
CA TYR A 221 -10.24 0.46 -31.42
C TYR A 221 -9.21 1.42 -30.79
N GLY A 222 -8.48 0.92 -29.80
CA GLY A 222 -7.39 1.66 -29.18
C GLY A 222 -6.11 1.72 -30.02
N VAL A 223 -5.07 2.34 -29.45
CA VAL A 223 -3.75 2.50 -30.07
C VAL A 223 -2.96 1.20 -30.11
N SER A 224 -2.13 1.02 -31.14
CA SER A 224 -1.25 -0.16 -31.28
C SER A 224 0.22 0.13 -30.97
N GLU A 225 0.50 1.28 -30.35
CA GLU A 225 1.85 1.69 -29.98
C GLU A 225 2.49 0.79 -28.93
N ALA A 226 3.82 0.67 -28.99
CA ALA A 226 4.58 -0.07 -27.98
C ALA A 226 4.48 0.62 -26.61
N MET A 227 4.27 -0.18 -25.57
CA MET A 227 4.01 0.31 -24.21
C MET A 227 5.10 -0.17 -23.26
N GLY A 228 5.54 0.71 -22.36
CA GLY A 228 6.56 0.43 -21.35
C GLY A 228 6.20 0.94 -19.97
N GLU A 229 7.13 0.81 -19.02
CA GLU A 229 7.00 1.39 -17.66
C GLU A 229 7.10 2.91 -17.65
N THR A 230 7.70 3.50 -18.69
CA THR A 230 7.90 4.94 -18.84
C THR A 230 7.35 5.42 -20.18
N GLY A 231 6.92 6.68 -20.23
CA GLY A 231 6.37 7.29 -21.44
C GLY A 231 5.61 8.56 -21.13
N THR A 232 5.10 9.23 -22.17
CA THR A 232 4.45 10.54 -22.03
C THR A 232 2.95 10.46 -21.78
N HIS A 233 2.31 9.31 -22.04
CA HIS A 233 0.86 9.16 -21.95
C HIS A 233 0.45 7.79 -21.39
N ALA A 234 -0.50 7.76 -20.47
CA ALA A 234 -1.00 6.53 -19.86
C ALA A 234 -1.98 5.80 -20.78
N VAL A 235 -1.84 4.47 -20.89
CA VAL A 235 -2.68 3.65 -21.78
C VAL A 235 -3.28 2.46 -21.03
N LEU A 236 -4.61 2.37 -21.03
CA LEU A 236 -5.37 1.24 -20.49
C LEU A 236 -5.16 -0.01 -21.34
N ARG A 237 -4.98 -1.16 -20.69
CA ARG A 237 -4.76 -2.45 -21.36
C ARG A 237 -5.78 -3.48 -20.92
N MET A 238 -5.73 -4.69 -21.48
CA MET A 238 -6.58 -5.81 -21.07
C MET A 238 -6.50 -6.11 -19.55
N ASN A 239 -5.35 -5.83 -18.91
CA ASN A 239 -5.14 -6.03 -17.47
C ASN A 239 -5.68 -4.87 -16.62
N SER A 240 -6.04 -3.74 -17.24
CA SER A 240 -6.70 -2.61 -16.56
C SER A 240 -8.19 -2.87 -16.32
N ILE A 241 -8.71 -4.03 -16.73
CA ILE A 241 -10.10 -4.44 -16.50
C ILE A 241 -10.10 -5.71 -15.64
N THR A 242 -10.69 -5.62 -14.44
CA THR A 242 -10.82 -6.76 -13.52
C THR A 242 -11.75 -7.83 -14.11
N THR A 243 -11.72 -9.03 -13.54
CA THR A 243 -12.64 -10.13 -13.92
C THR A 243 -14.11 -9.84 -13.62
N SER A 244 -14.37 -8.93 -12.68
CA SER A 244 -15.70 -8.42 -12.35
C SER A 244 -16.11 -7.18 -13.15
N GLY A 245 -15.21 -6.65 -13.98
CA GLY A 245 -15.52 -5.53 -14.88
C GLY A 245 -15.31 -4.15 -14.28
N TRP A 246 -14.43 -4.01 -13.28
CA TRP A 246 -13.99 -2.70 -12.77
C TRP A 246 -12.73 -2.24 -13.48
N ILE A 247 -12.54 -0.92 -13.56
CA ILE A 247 -11.27 -0.34 -13.99
C ILE A 247 -10.25 -0.45 -12.84
N ASP A 248 -9.05 -0.92 -13.18
CA ASP A 248 -7.88 -0.97 -12.30
C ASP A 248 -6.73 -0.17 -12.92
N LEU A 249 -6.29 0.86 -12.19
CA LEU A 249 -5.25 1.80 -12.60
C LEU A 249 -3.92 1.55 -11.87
N SER A 250 -3.81 0.49 -11.07
CA SER A 250 -2.61 0.19 -10.27
C SER A 250 -1.37 -0.20 -11.10
N ASN A 251 -1.57 -0.77 -12.29
CA ASN A 251 -0.50 -1.25 -13.18
C ASN A 251 -0.63 -0.70 -14.60
N LEU A 252 -0.60 0.64 -14.70
CA LEU A 252 -0.60 1.36 -15.96
C LEU A 252 0.72 1.17 -16.72
N LYS A 253 0.63 1.23 -18.05
CA LYS A 253 1.79 1.38 -18.93
C LYS A 253 1.65 2.65 -19.73
N TYR A 254 2.78 3.12 -20.23
CA TYR A 254 2.89 4.38 -20.91
C TYR A 254 3.37 4.17 -22.34
N ALA A 255 2.90 5.02 -23.23
CA ALA A 255 3.32 5.07 -24.63
C ALA A 255 3.56 6.52 -25.05
N SER A 256 4.46 6.70 -26.02
CA SER A 256 4.70 8.01 -26.65
C SER A 256 3.69 8.20 -27.77
N LEU A 257 2.52 8.74 -27.44
CA LEU A 257 1.42 8.92 -28.40
C LEU A 257 1.46 10.29 -29.07
N SER A 258 1.05 10.35 -30.33
CA SER A 258 0.84 11.63 -31.02
C SER A 258 -0.38 12.36 -30.44
N LYS A 259 -0.44 13.69 -30.57
CA LYS A 259 -1.63 14.48 -30.15
C LYS A 259 -2.93 14.00 -30.83
N LYS A 260 -2.81 13.49 -32.06
CA LYS A 260 -3.93 12.93 -32.83
C LYS A 260 -4.43 11.61 -32.24
N ASP A 261 -3.52 10.73 -31.83
CA ASP A 261 -3.89 9.45 -31.24
C ASP A 261 -4.54 9.67 -29.87
N ILE A 262 -3.97 10.57 -29.06
CA ILE A 262 -4.54 10.98 -27.77
C ILE A 262 -5.96 11.51 -27.96
N SER A 263 -6.17 12.47 -28.89
CA SER A 263 -7.50 13.05 -29.10
C SER A 263 -8.50 12.04 -29.65
N SER A 264 -8.08 11.16 -30.55
CA SER A 264 -8.99 10.15 -31.10
C SER A 264 -9.37 9.09 -30.06
N THR A 265 -8.46 8.73 -29.15
CA THR A 265 -8.69 7.67 -28.15
C THR A 265 -9.05 8.19 -26.77
N GLU A 266 -9.48 9.46 -26.69
CA GLU A 266 -9.96 10.04 -25.43
C GLU A 266 -11.12 9.23 -24.83
N LEU A 267 -11.18 9.23 -23.50
CA LEU A 267 -12.20 8.57 -22.72
C LEU A 267 -13.09 9.60 -22.01
N ARG A 268 -14.41 9.38 -22.09
CA ARG A 268 -15.48 10.22 -21.52
C ARG A 268 -16.27 9.40 -20.51
N ASP A 269 -16.89 10.09 -19.53
CA ASP A 269 -17.75 9.39 -18.55
C ASP A 269 -18.80 8.54 -19.27
N GLY A 270 -18.90 7.28 -18.86
CA GLY A 270 -19.85 6.33 -19.43
C GLY A 270 -19.36 5.60 -20.69
N ASP A 271 -18.16 5.88 -21.19
CA ASP A 271 -17.55 5.08 -22.25
C ASP A 271 -17.40 3.62 -21.76
N LEU A 272 -17.96 2.67 -22.52
CA LEU A 272 -17.87 1.25 -22.19
C LEU A 272 -16.66 0.64 -22.90
N LEU A 273 -15.67 0.20 -22.12
CA LEU A 273 -14.50 -0.50 -22.63
C LEU A 273 -14.72 -2.00 -22.59
N PHE A 274 -14.50 -2.68 -23.71
CA PHE A 274 -14.53 -4.13 -23.76
C PHE A 274 -13.19 -4.71 -24.20
N ASN A 275 -12.79 -5.79 -23.54
CA ASN A 275 -11.60 -6.54 -23.88
C ASN A 275 -11.90 -7.55 -25.01
N ARG A 276 -11.32 -7.30 -26.19
CA ARG A 276 -11.56 -8.12 -27.37
C ARG A 276 -10.64 -9.33 -27.50
N THR A 277 -9.50 -9.36 -26.81
CA THR A 277 -8.48 -10.40 -26.99
C THR A 277 -7.95 -10.86 -25.64
N ASN A 278 -8.20 -12.13 -25.30
CA ASN A 278 -7.65 -12.77 -24.10
C ASN A 278 -7.76 -14.30 -24.21
N SER A 279 -7.49 -15.05 -23.12
CA SER A 279 -7.90 -16.45 -23.03
C SER A 279 -9.43 -16.59 -23.13
N LYS A 280 -9.91 -17.79 -23.46
CA LYS A 280 -11.33 -18.02 -23.74
C LYS A 280 -12.24 -17.72 -22.55
N GLU A 281 -11.79 -18.01 -21.33
CA GLU A 281 -12.52 -17.68 -20.11
C GLU A 281 -12.44 -16.20 -19.68
N LEU A 282 -11.50 -15.42 -20.23
CA LEU A 282 -11.26 -14.02 -19.84
C LEU A 282 -11.58 -13.00 -20.94
N VAL A 283 -11.93 -13.43 -22.15
CA VAL A 283 -12.32 -12.56 -23.25
C VAL A 283 -13.73 -11.99 -23.01
N GLY A 284 -13.98 -10.75 -23.43
CA GLY A 284 -15.28 -10.11 -23.28
C GLY A 284 -15.53 -9.41 -21.95
N LYS A 285 -14.50 -9.28 -21.09
CA LYS A 285 -14.58 -8.40 -19.91
C LYS A 285 -14.96 -6.98 -20.35
N CYS A 286 -15.91 -6.38 -19.65
CA CYS A 286 -16.37 -5.03 -19.91
C CYS A 286 -16.22 -4.17 -18.66
N ALA A 287 -15.86 -2.90 -18.82
CA ALA A 287 -15.82 -1.92 -17.75
C ALA A 287 -16.34 -0.57 -18.23
N VAL A 288 -17.02 0.16 -17.34
CA VAL A 288 -17.43 1.54 -17.60
C VAL A 288 -16.30 2.47 -17.18
N TRP A 289 -15.93 3.41 -18.04
CA TRP A 289 -14.96 4.44 -17.71
C TRP A 289 -15.59 5.56 -16.89
N ARG A 290 -14.89 5.96 -15.83
CA ARG A 290 -15.17 7.14 -15.02
C ARG A 290 -14.03 8.14 -15.13
N PRO A 291 -14.30 9.45 -15.24
CA PRO A 291 -13.25 10.45 -15.25
C PRO A 291 -12.44 10.38 -13.95
N VAL A 292 -11.14 10.22 -14.11
CA VAL A 292 -10.13 10.30 -13.05
C VAL A 292 -9.09 11.34 -13.46
N ALA A 293 -8.38 11.91 -12.48
CA ALA A 293 -7.35 12.91 -12.76
C ALA A 293 -6.29 12.33 -13.72
N GLY A 294 -5.93 13.14 -14.73
CA GLY A 294 -4.98 12.75 -15.79
C GLY A 294 -5.65 12.59 -17.16
N THR A 295 -4.85 12.17 -18.14
CA THR A 295 -5.32 11.89 -19.50
C THR A 295 -4.96 10.45 -19.85
N TYR A 296 -5.92 9.74 -20.44
CA TYR A 296 -5.83 8.30 -20.66
C TYR A 296 -6.29 7.95 -22.06
N SER A 297 -5.52 7.08 -22.71
CA SER A 297 -5.90 6.36 -23.93
C SER A 297 -6.09 4.88 -23.61
N PHE A 298 -6.49 4.08 -24.58
CA PHE A 298 -6.64 2.64 -24.44
C PHE A 298 -5.94 1.89 -25.57
N ALA A 299 -5.45 0.68 -25.28
CA ALA A 299 -4.74 -0.19 -26.21
C ALA A 299 -5.69 -0.82 -27.24
N SER A 300 -5.15 -1.25 -28.37
CA SER A 300 -5.91 -1.90 -29.46
C SER A 300 -6.53 -3.26 -29.09
N TYR A 301 -6.12 -3.83 -27.94
CA TYR A 301 -6.76 -4.98 -27.29
C TYR A 301 -8.08 -4.63 -26.60
N LEU A 302 -8.37 -3.35 -26.43
CA LEU A 302 -9.64 -2.82 -25.95
C LEU A 302 -10.37 -2.13 -27.10
N VAL A 303 -11.69 -2.10 -26.98
CA VAL A 303 -12.57 -1.35 -27.86
C VAL A 303 -13.51 -0.54 -26.99
N ARG A 304 -13.70 0.72 -27.35
CA ARG A 304 -14.64 1.64 -26.72
C ARG A 304 -15.95 1.64 -27.45
N PHE A 305 -17.05 1.45 -26.72
CA PHE A 305 -18.41 1.72 -27.17
C PHE A 305 -18.95 2.97 -26.49
N ARG A 306 -19.53 3.86 -27.29
CA ARG A 306 -20.41 4.93 -26.82
C ARG A 306 -21.84 4.53 -27.13
N LEU A 307 -22.66 4.44 -26.09
CA LEU A 307 -24.04 4.01 -26.22
C LEU A 307 -24.94 5.21 -26.54
N LYS A 308 -26.06 4.92 -27.20
CA LYS A 308 -27.15 5.88 -27.38
C LYS A 308 -27.92 6.06 -26.06
N PRO A 309 -28.59 7.21 -25.83
CA PRO A 309 -29.22 7.54 -24.55
C PRO A 309 -30.25 6.51 -24.04
N GLU A 310 -30.83 5.70 -24.93
CA GLU A 310 -31.84 4.69 -24.60
C GLU A 310 -31.25 3.46 -23.88
N MET A 311 -29.92 3.29 -23.90
CA MET A 311 -29.23 2.19 -23.24
C MET A 311 -28.09 2.73 -22.37
N LEU A 312 -28.25 2.63 -21.04
CA LEU A 312 -27.23 3.11 -20.11
C LEU A 312 -26.04 2.15 -20.01
N PRO A 313 -24.81 2.70 -19.88
CA PRO A 313 -23.60 1.89 -19.83
C PRO A 313 -23.56 0.95 -18.63
N GLU A 314 -24.08 1.35 -17.47
CA GLU A 314 -24.15 0.51 -16.28
C GLU A 314 -25.05 -0.71 -16.50
N TYR A 315 -26.16 -0.54 -17.20
CA TYR A 315 -27.06 -1.64 -17.54
C TYR A 315 -26.39 -2.64 -18.50
N LEU A 316 -25.80 -2.14 -19.60
CA LEU A 316 -25.16 -3.02 -20.58
C LEU A 316 -23.94 -3.73 -19.97
N TRP A 317 -23.14 -3.00 -19.19
CA TRP A 317 -22.01 -3.53 -18.43
C TRP A 317 -22.43 -4.69 -17.51
N ALA A 318 -23.46 -4.49 -16.70
CA ALA A 318 -23.94 -5.54 -15.79
C ALA A 318 -24.53 -6.73 -16.56
N THR A 319 -25.24 -6.46 -17.66
CA THR A 319 -25.78 -7.50 -18.54
C THR A 319 -24.68 -8.36 -19.16
N LEU A 320 -23.61 -7.76 -19.67
CA LEU A 320 -22.48 -8.48 -20.26
C LEU A 320 -21.67 -9.26 -19.20
N ASN A 321 -21.59 -8.74 -17.97
CA ASN A 321 -20.93 -9.43 -16.85
C ASN A 321 -21.82 -10.47 -16.14
N SER A 322 -23.11 -10.56 -16.48
CA SER A 322 -24.04 -11.58 -15.97
C SER A 322 -23.74 -12.98 -16.53
N ALA A 323 -24.36 -14.02 -15.95
CA ALA A 323 -24.24 -15.39 -16.48
C ALA A 323 -24.71 -15.49 -17.94
N TYR A 324 -25.80 -14.80 -18.28
CA TYR A 324 -26.30 -14.72 -19.64
C TYR A 324 -25.30 -14.04 -20.58
N GLY A 325 -24.79 -12.86 -20.20
CA GLY A 325 -23.84 -12.10 -20.99
C GLY A 325 -22.56 -12.89 -21.25
N LYS A 326 -21.98 -13.49 -20.21
CA LYS A 326 -20.79 -14.35 -20.31
C LYS A 326 -21.02 -15.55 -21.23
N TYR A 327 -22.18 -16.21 -21.15
CA TYR A 327 -22.54 -17.30 -22.07
C TYR A 327 -22.62 -16.82 -23.52
N ARG A 328 -23.27 -15.68 -23.80
CA ARG A 328 -23.37 -15.11 -25.16
C ARG A 328 -22.00 -14.69 -25.70
N LEU A 329 -21.15 -14.08 -24.87
CA LEU A 329 -19.78 -13.70 -25.21
C LEU A 329 -18.93 -14.92 -25.56
N LEU A 330 -18.96 -15.96 -24.73
CA LEU A 330 -18.20 -17.20 -24.93
C LEU A 330 -18.58 -17.89 -26.26
N ASN A 331 -19.86 -17.89 -26.62
CA ASN A 331 -20.34 -18.46 -27.89
C ASN A 331 -20.05 -17.56 -29.10
N SER A 332 -19.84 -16.25 -28.89
CA SER A 332 -19.44 -15.32 -29.95
C SER A 332 -17.93 -15.30 -30.20
N ALA A 333 -17.14 -15.81 -29.26
CA ALA A 333 -15.69 -15.76 -29.29
C ALA A 333 -15.13 -16.75 -30.32
N LYS A 334 -14.25 -16.25 -31.20
CA LYS A 334 -13.50 -17.08 -32.14
C LYS A 334 -12.19 -17.50 -31.49
N GLN A 335 -12.00 -18.81 -31.31
CA GLN A 335 -10.79 -19.37 -30.74
C GLN A 335 -9.72 -19.58 -31.81
N ALA A 336 -8.50 -19.11 -31.55
CA ALA A 336 -7.31 -19.37 -32.33
C ALA A 336 -6.17 -19.80 -31.38
N VAL A 337 -5.85 -21.10 -31.39
CA VAL A 337 -4.83 -21.73 -30.52
C VAL A 337 -5.10 -21.43 -29.03
N SER A 338 -4.29 -20.57 -28.39
CA SER A 338 -4.37 -20.19 -26.97
C SER A 338 -5.09 -18.87 -26.70
N MET A 339 -5.56 -18.16 -27.75
CA MET A 339 -6.25 -16.88 -27.62
C MET A 339 -7.65 -16.93 -28.23
N ALA A 340 -8.58 -16.20 -27.62
CA ALA A 340 -9.92 -15.97 -28.10
C ALA A 340 -10.08 -14.50 -28.50
N ASN A 341 -10.82 -14.26 -29.58
CA ASN A 341 -11.11 -12.92 -30.08
C ASN A 341 -12.63 -12.70 -30.23
N VAL A 342 -13.09 -11.54 -29.75
CA VAL A 342 -14.45 -11.03 -29.99
C VAL A 342 -14.34 -9.72 -30.76
N SER A 343 -14.82 -9.69 -32.01
CA SER A 343 -14.83 -8.44 -32.79
C SER A 343 -15.93 -7.50 -32.29
N PRO A 344 -15.81 -6.17 -32.51
CA PRO A 344 -16.91 -5.22 -32.25
C PRO A 344 -18.21 -5.62 -32.95
N THR A 345 -18.10 -6.16 -34.16
CA THR A 345 -19.23 -6.69 -34.93
C THR A 345 -19.84 -7.95 -34.31
N GLY A 346 -19.01 -8.82 -33.71
CA GLY A 346 -19.47 -10.00 -32.98
C GLY A 346 -20.20 -9.61 -31.69
N LEU A 347 -19.63 -8.68 -30.94
CA LEU A 347 -20.25 -8.12 -29.73
C LEU A 347 -21.57 -7.39 -30.06
N GLY A 348 -21.58 -6.57 -31.10
CA GLY A 348 -22.78 -5.86 -31.56
C GLY A 348 -23.94 -6.78 -31.95
N ARG A 349 -23.67 -8.02 -32.40
CA ARG A 349 -24.70 -9.02 -32.73
C ARG A 349 -25.33 -9.69 -31.52
N ILE A 350 -24.75 -9.54 -30.33
CA ILE A 350 -25.33 -10.12 -29.12
C ILE A 350 -26.67 -9.43 -28.84
N THR A 351 -27.67 -10.26 -28.55
CA THR A 351 -29.00 -9.82 -28.19
C THR A 351 -29.09 -9.67 -26.68
N VAL A 352 -29.60 -8.55 -26.21
CA VAL A 352 -29.85 -8.25 -24.80
C VAL A 352 -31.29 -7.77 -24.64
N PRO A 353 -31.92 -7.92 -23.46
CA PRO A 353 -33.20 -7.27 -23.24
C PRO A 353 -33.04 -5.76 -23.23
N LEU A 354 -34.12 -5.01 -23.47
CA LEU A 354 -34.15 -3.56 -23.29
C LEU A 354 -35.22 -3.16 -22.27
N PRO A 355 -34.91 -3.18 -20.97
CA PRO A 355 -35.83 -2.71 -19.95
C PRO A 355 -36.08 -1.19 -20.06
N PRO A 356 -37.19 -0.67 -19.50
CA PRO A 356 -37.50 0.75 -19.50
C PRO A 356 -36.36 1.61 -18.95
N LEU A 357 -36.12 2.76 -19.59
CA LEU A 357 -35.02 3.66 -19.23
C LEU A 357 -35.01 4.06 -17.75
N LEU A 358 -36.19 4.33 -17.16
CA LEU A 358 -36.31 4.67 -15.73
C LEU A 358 -35.74 3.58 -14.80
N LEU A 359 -35.87 2.31 -15.17
CA LEU A 359 -35.33 1.20 -14.39
C LEU A 359 -33.82 1.10 -14.57
N GLN A 360 -33.33 1.32 -15.80
CA GLN A 360 -31.90 1.42 -16.07
C GLN A 360 -31.28 2.58 -15.26
N GLU A 361 -31.92 3.74 -15.19
CA GLU A 361 -31.46 4.90 -14.41
C GLU A 361 -31.39 4.61 -12.92
N ALA A 362 -32.41 3.95 -12.37
CA ALA A 362 -32.44 3.55 -10.97
C ALA A 362 -31.29 2.57 -10.64
N PHE A 363 -31.03 1.59 -11.52
CA PHE A 363 -29.90 0.69 -11.38
C PHE A 363 -28.56 1.41 -11.56
N ALA A 364 -28.43 2.31 -12.52
CA ALA A 364 -27.21 3.10 -12.75
C ALA A 364 -26.85 3.95 -11.53
N LYS A 365 -27.84 4.59 -10.88
CA LYS A 365 -27.65 5.32 -9.61
C LYS A 365 -27.14 4.40 -8.50
N PHE A 366 -27.70 3.19 -8.40
CA PHE A 366 -27.24 2.18 -7.44
C PHE A 366 -25.78 1.78 -7.70
N VAL A 367 -25.44 1.41 -8.95
CA VAL A 367 -24.08 1.02 -9.33
C VAL A 367 -23.07 2.13 -9.07
N ARG A 368 -23.38 3.39 -9.44
CA ARG A 368 -22.49 4.54 -9.15
C ARG A 368 -22.26 4.74 -7.66
N LYS A 369 -23.28 4.54 -6.82
CA LYS A 369 -23.14 4.61 -5.36
C LYS A 369 -22.22 3.51 -4.83
N ILE A 370 -22.37 2.28 -5.34
CA ILE A 370 -21.50 1.16 -4.99
C ILE A 370 -20.06 1.42 -5.45
N GLU A 371 -19.86 1.91 -6.66
CA GLU A 371 -18.56 2.25 -7.22
C GLU A 371 -17.81 3.28 -6.34
N LEU A 372 -18.52 4.34 -5.92
CA LEU A 372 -17.97 5.36 -5.01
C LEU A 372 -17.57 4.77 -3.65
N LEU A 373 -18.45 3.99 -3.01
CA LEU A 373 -18.18 3.38 -1.71
C LEU A 373 -17.03 2.37 -1.79
N ARG A 374 -16.99 1.57 -2.86
CA ARG A 374 -15.90 0.63 -3.14
C ARG A 374 -14.57 1.37 -3.26
N ALA A 375 -14.52 2.46 -4.04
CA ALA A 375 -13.32 3.26 -4.20
C ALA A 375 -12.83 3.84 -2.86
N GLN A 376 -13.74 4.37 -2.03
CA GLN A 376 -13.41 4.90 -0.70
C GLN A 376 -12.91 3.82 0.27
N MET A 377 -13.48 2.61 0.23
CA MET A 377 -13.01 1.52 1.08
C MET A 377 -11.64 1.00 0.63
N LEU A 378 -11.42 0.85 -0.67
CA LEU A 378 -10.15 0.38 -1.22
C LEU A 378 -9.01 1.37 -0.95
N SER A 379 -9.25 2.68 -1.06
CA SER A 379 -8.23 3.68 -0.73
C SER A 379 -7.84 3.67 0.75
N LYS A 380 -8.82 3.50 1.65
CA LYS A 380 -8.53 3.31 3.09
C LYS A 380 -7.69 2.07 3.34
N LEU A 381 -7.97 0.97 2.64
CA LEU A 381 -7.20 -0.26 2.75
C LEU A 381 -5.77 -0.12 2.21
N GLU A 382 -5.54 0.72 1.20
CA GLU A 382 -4.18 1.05 0.72
C GLU A 382 -3.35 1.77 1.79
N LEU A 383 -3.94 2.74 2.51
CA LEU A 383 -3.28 3.38 3.66
C LEU A 383 -2.89 2.35 4.74
N TYR A 384 -3.73 1.34 4.98
CA TYR A 384 -3.38 0.25 5.89
C TYR A 384 -2.24 -0.63 5.36
N SER A 385 -2.18 -0.89 4.04
CA SER A 385 -1.06 -1.62 3.44
C SER A 385 0.27 -0.88 3.62
N GLU A 386 0.27 0.45 3.45
CA GLU A 386 1.45 1.29 3.73
C GLU A 386 1.86 1.21 5.21
N LEU A 387 0.89 1.29 6.12
CA LEU A 387 1.13 1.11 7.55
C LEU A 387 1.71 -0.28 7.86
N GLN A 388 1.22 -1.33 7.21
CA GLN A 388 1.72 -2.68 7.38
C GLN A 388 3.18 -2.81 6.92
N GLU A 389 3.57 -2.16 5.82
CA GLU A 389 4.96 -2.13 5.38
C GLU A 389 5.85 -1.45 6.42
N ILE A 390 5.41 -0.30 6.97
CA ILE A 390 6.14 0.40 8.03
C ILE A 390 6.26 -0.46 9.29
N ILE A 391 5.16 -1.09 9.73
CA ILE A 391 5.14 -1.97 10.92
C ILE A 391 6.10 -3.14 10.70
N THR A 392 6.08 -3.75 9.51
CA THR A 392 6.96 -4.88 9.16
C THR A 392 8.43 -4.48 9.23
N GLN A 393 8.78 -3.36 8.60
CA GLN A 393 10.14 -2.83 8.63
C GLN A 393 10.60 -2.55 10.07
N ARG A 394 9.79 -1.82 10.85
CA ARG A 394 10.12 -1.46 12.25
C ARG A 394 10.20 -2.67 13.19
N ALA A 395 9.35 -3.68 12.98
CA ALA A 395 9.40 -4.91 13.77
C ALA A 395 10.70 -5.70 13.49
N LEU A 396 11.10 -5.79 12.22
CA LEU A 396 12.27 -6.56 11.79
C LEU A 396 13.61 -5.84 11.99
N ILE A 397 13.60 -4.60 12.50
CA ILE A 397 14.78 -3.90 13.03
C ILE A 397 14.73 -3.75 14.55
N GLY A 398 13.69 -4.29 15.21
CA GLY A 398 13.58 -4.34 16.66
C GLY A 398 13.14 -3.02 17.32
N GLU A 399 12.63 -2.05 16.58
CA GLU A 399 12.09 -0.79 17.12
C GLU A 399 10.78 -1.04 17.88
N LEU A 400 9.88 -1.85 17.32
CA LEU A 400 8.57 -2.12 17.94
C LEU A 400 8.65 -2.97 19.21
N THR A 401 9.76 -3.68 19.41
CA THR A 401 9.99 -4.52 20.60
C THR A 401 10.90 -3.86 21.63
N ALA A 402 11.35 -2.61 21.44
CA ALA A 402 12.33 -1.96 22.32
C ALA A 402 11.90 -1.90 23.79
N GLN A 403 10.66 -1.47 24.08
CA GLN A 403 10.14 -1.44 25.46
C GLN A 403 9.96 -2.85 26.04
N TRP A 404 9.43 -3.78 25.24
CA TRP A 404 9.26 -5.16 25.65
C TRP A 404 10.61 -5.80 26.00
N ARG A 405 11.65 -5.54 25.19
CA ARG A 405 13.02 -6.00 25.41
C ARG A 405 13.58 -5.51 26.75
N ALA A 406 13.38 -4.23 27.07
CA ALA A 406 13.83 -3.67 28.35
C ALA A 406 13.19 -4.38 29.56
N LEU A 407 11.89 -4.71 29.45
CA LEU A 407 11.15 -5.39 30.52
C LEU A 407 11.46 -6.89 30.65
N HIS A 408 11.95 -7.54 29.58
CA HIS A 408 12.20 -8.99 29.53
C HIS A 408 13.70 -9.31 29.39
N THR A 409 14.56 -8.45 29.96
CA THR A 409 16.02 -8.54 29.79
C THR A 409 16.56 -9.92 30.21
N ASP A 410 16.16 -10.44 31.37
CA ASP A 410 16.64 -11.72 31.89
C ASP A 410 16.24 -12.91 30.98
N GLU A 411 14.98 -12.93 30.53
CA GLU A 411 14.48 -13.94 29.57
C GLU A 411 15.27 -13.91 28.26
N ILE A 412 15.58 -12.70 27.77
CA ILE A 412 16.32 -12.51 26.52
C ILE A 412 17.78 -12.95 26.68
N VAL A 413 18.42 -12.69 27.81
CA VAL A 413 19.79 -13.13 28.06
C VAL A 413 19.87 -14.66 28.07
N GLU A 414 18.97 -15.33 28.79
CA GLU A 414 18.95 -16.81 28.81
C GLU A 414 18.61 -17.41 27.45
N ALA A 415 17.60 -16.88 26.76
CA ALA A 415 17.24 -17.32 25.42
C ALA A 415 18.36 -17.04 24.40
N GLY A 416 19.14 -15.96 24.59
CA GLY A 416 20.31 -15.62 23.78
C GLY A 416 21.40 -16.67 23.88
N LYS A 417 21.71 -17.14 25.10
CA LYS A 417 22.68 -18.24 25.31
C LYS A 417 22.27 -19.49 24.55
N VAL A 418 20.99 -19.87 24.59
CA VAL A 418 20.46 -21.04 23.87
C VAL A 418 20.58 -20.84 22.35
N ARG A 419 20.17 -19.68 21.83
CA ARG A 419 20.30 -19.33 20.41
C ARG A 419 21.74 -19.47 19.94
N ASP A 420 22.68 -18.87 20.67
CA ASP A 420 24.10 -18.84 20.27
C ASP A 420 24.74 -20.23 20.33
N ALA A 421 24.37 -21.05 21.31
CA ALA A 421 24.81 -22.45 21.39
C ALA A 421 24.31 -23.27 20.18
N LEU A 422 23.05 -23.08 19.78
CA LEU A 422 22.47 -23.74 18.61
C LEU A 422 23.10 -23.25 17.31
N LEU A 423 23.34 -21.95 17.15
CA LEU A 423 24.04 -21.40 15.98
C LEU A 423 25.43 -22.01 15.80
N ARG A 424 26.19 -22.17 16.90
CA ARG A 424 27.51 -22.83 16.87
C ARG A 424 27.41 -24.30 16.46
N LYS A 425 26.39 -25.02 16.95
CA LYS A 425 26.14 -26.42 16.54
C LYS A 425 25.91 -26.55 15.03
N HIS A 426 25.32 -25.54 14.40
CA HIS A 426 25.07 -25.50 12.96
C HIS A 426 26.24 -24.89 12.15
N GLY A 427 27.40 -24.65 12.79
CA GLY A 427 28.62 -24.19 12.12
C GLY A 427 28.73 -22.68 11.91
N ALA A 428 27.83 -21.90 12.51
CA ALA A 428 27.90 -20.43 12.43
C ALA A 428 29.05 -19.89 13.29
N LYS A 429 29.85 -18.98 12.73
CA LYS A 429 30.88 -18.24 13.47
C LYS A 429 30.21 -17.10 14.25
N VAL A 430 29.71 -17.38 15.45
CA VAL A 430 29.15 -16.37 16.36
C VAL A 430 30.31 -15.63 17.07
N SER A 431 30.44 -14.32 16.85
CA SER A 431 31.38 -13.48 17.61
C SER A 431 30.76 -13.13 18.96
N LEU A 432 31.39 -13.53 20.06
CA LEU A 432 31.01 -13.07 21.39
C LEU A 432 31.36 -11.57 21.51
N THR A 433 30.38 -10.69 21.50
CA THR A 433 30.55 -9.35 22.10
C THR A 433 30.59 -9.54 23.62
N ALA A 434 31.80 -9.69 24.15
CA ALA A 434 32.06 -9.82 25.56
C ALA A 434 31.52 -8.60 26.34
N ALA A 435 30.72 -8.89 27.37
CA ALA A 435 30.40 -8.02 28.51
C ALA A 435 30.05 -6.55 28.18
N ALA A 436 28.79 -6.30 27.82
CA ALA A 436 28.21 -4.97 27.97
C ALA A 436 28.14 -4.64 29.47
N LYS A 437 29.18 -3.97 29.99
CA LYS A 437 29.07 -3.21 31.24
C LYS A 437 28.01 -2.15 31.01
N THR A 438 26.90 -2.26 31.72
CA THR A 438 25.87 -1.21 31.81
C THR A 438 26.52 0.04 32.40
N SER A 439 26.94 0.94 31.51
CA SER A 439 27.42 2.28 31.84
C SER A 439 26.31 3.25 31.46
N PHE A 440 25.43 3.57 32.40
CA PHE A 440 24.56 4.74 32.27
C PHE A 440 25.43 5.98 32.44
N LEU A 441 25.66 6.71 31.35
CA LEU A 441 25.98 8.12 31.43
C LEU A 441 24.70 8.90 31.14
N ALA A 442 24.19 9.52 32.19
CA ALA A 442 23.18 10.54 32.10
C ALA A 442 23.76 11.80 31.44
N GLN A 443 22.97 12.33 30.50
CA GLN A 443 22.94 13.71 29.98
C GLN A 443 24.07 14.23 29.09
N ALA A 444 23.65 14.73 27.92
CA ALA A 444 23.87 16.14 27.58
C ALA A 444 22.72 16.66 26.70
N ASP A 445 22.28 17.86 27.03
CA ASP A 445 21.28 18.70 26.35
C ASP A 445 21.39 18.70 24.83
N ILE A 446 20.27 18.46 24.15
CA ILE A 446 20.02 19.00 22.81
C ILE A 446 18.55 19.44 22.72
N THR A 447 18.37 20.76 22.65
CA THR A 447 17.12 21.46 22.34
C THR A 447 16.62 21.18 20.92
N VAL A 448 16.19 19.95 20.64
CA VAL A 448 15.44 19.58 19.43
C VAL A 448 14.38 18.53 19.79
N ARG A 449 13.11 18.83 19.51
CA ARG A 449 11.96 17.97 19.85
C ARG A 449 12.11 16.54 19.29
N PRO A 450 11.51 15.51 19.93
CA PRO A 450 11.82 14.09 19.70
C PRO A 450 11.48 13.52 18.31
N ALA A 451 10.64 14.19 17.52
CA ALA A 451 10.07 13.65 16.28
C ALA A 451 11.08 13.42 15.13
N ARG A 452 12.29 14.00 15.22
CA ARG A 452 13.29 13.96 14.13
C ARG A 452 14.62 13.32 14.53
N HIS A 453 14.75 12.82 15.76
CA HIS A 453 16.00 12.25 16.28
C HIS A 453 16.46 10.99 15.50
N TRP A 454 15.52 10.23 14.93
CA TRP A 454 15.84 9.03 14.16
C TRP A 454 16.51 9.35 12.81
N LEU A 455 16.17 10.48 12.16
CA LEU A 455 16.78 10.88 10.87
C LEU A 455 18.27 11.21 11.02
N LEU A 456 18.66 11.79 12.16
CA LEU A 456 20.07 12.04 12.48
C LEU A 456 20.86 10.72 12.61
N ALA A 457 20.22 9.63 13.02
CA ALA A 457 20.85 8.32 13.14
C ALA A 457 21.19 7.68 11.78
N GLU A 458 20.49 8.05 10.71
CA GLU A 458 20.69 7.55 9.34
C GLU A 458 21.69 8.38 8.52
N LEU A 459 22.08 9.57 9.00
CA LEU A 459 23.11 10.39 8.35
C LEU A 459 24.50 9.78 8.54
N SER A 460 25.29 9.76 7.46
CA SER A 460 26.72 9.46 7.53
C SER A 460 27.46 10.48 8.41
N GLU A 461 28.61 10.11 8.95
CA GLU A 461 29.42 11.01 9.77
C GLU A 461 29.72 12.33 9.03
N PHE A 462 30.02 12.24 7.73
CA PHE A 462 30.22 13.41 6.87
C PHE A 462 28.97 14.29 6.79
N GLN A 463 27.78 13.72 6.58
CA GLN A 463 26.52 14.47 6.52
C GLN A 463 26.15 15.12 7.86
N ARG A 464 26.40 14.45 8.98
CA ARG A 464 26.18 15.03 10.32
C ARG A 464 27.10 16.22 10.57
N ARG A 465 28.37 16.11 10.16
CA ARG A 465 29.34 17.21 10.26
C ARG A 465 28.99 18.37 9.33
N VAL A 466 28.55 18.09 8.09
CA VAL A 466 28.03 19.13 7.18
C VAL A 466 26.80 19.81 7.78
N LEU A 467 25.84 19.07 8.35
CA LEU A 467 24.65 19.65 9.00
C LEU A 467 25.03 20.51 10.21
N LYS A 468 26.02 20.08 11.01
CA LYS A 468 26.54 20.83 12.15
C LYS A 468 27.23 22.14 11.71
N GLY A 469 28.06 22.09 10.67
CA GLY A 469 28.69 23.27 10.09
C GLY A 469 27.67 24.22 9.47
N PHE A 470 26.71 23.69 8.73
CA PHE A 470 25.60 24.45 8.14
C PHE A 470 24.78 25.16 9.21
N SER A 471 24.42 24.49 10.32
CA SER A 471 23.60 25.07 11.39
C SER A 471 24.32 26.16 12.20
N ARG A 472 25.66 26.21 12.11
CA ARG A 472 26.51 27.21 12.79
C ARG A 472 26.92 28.35 11.85
N TYR A 473 26.56 28.27 10.58
CA TYR A 473 26.89 29.30 9.61
C TYR A 473 25.84 30.41 9.64
N GLU A 474 26.27 31.66 9.86
CA GLU A 474 25.33 32.77 10.07
C GLU A 474 24.73 33.32 8.77
N PHE A 475 25.40 33.16 7.64
CA PHE A 475 25.04 33.82 6.37
C PHE A 475 24.17 32.95 5.46
N HIS A 476 23.00 32.54 5.95
CA HIS A 476 21.99 31.86 5.12
C HIS A 476 21.22 32.85 4.23
N PRO A 477 20.77 32.45 3.03
CA PRO A 477 20.82 31.10 2.44
C PRO A 477 22.14 30.81 1.69
N VAL A 478 22.57 29.55 1.69
CA VAL A 478 23.80 29.11 1.01
C VAL A 478 23.48 28.75 -0.43
N PHE A 479 24.07 29.48 -1.38
CA PHE A 479 23.96 29.20 -2.82
C PHE A 479 25.02 28.18 -3.23
N THR A 480 24.62 27.12 -3.95
CA THR A 480 25.56 26.07 -4.40
C THR A 480 25.99 26.23 -5.85
N GLU A 481 25.30 27.07 -6.63
CA GLU A 481 25.54 27.29 -8.07
C GLU A 481 26.43 28.52 -8.33
N ASP A 482 26.61 29.39 -7.34
CA ASP A 482 27.55 30.51 -7.36
C ASP A 482 28.88 30.06 -6.73
N THR A 483 29.94 29.98 -7.53
CA THR A 483 31.23 29.45 -7.12
C THR A 483 31.92 30.31 -6.06
N SER A 484 31.59 31.60 -5.96
CA SER A 484 32.19 32.52 -5.00
C SER A 484 31.51 32.45 -3.63
N ASP A 485 30.16 32.47 -3.61
CA ASP A 485 29.37 32.36 -2.38
C ASP A 485 29.48 30.96 -1.75
N PHE A 486 29.51 29.91 -2.57
CA PHE A 486 29.66 28.54 -2.05
C PHE A 486 31.07 28.27 -1.50
N ALA A 487 32.10 28.88 -2.09
CA ALA A 487 33.46 28.83 -1.57
C ALA A 487 33.54 29.53 -0.20
N ALA A 488 32.90 30.69 -0.05
CA ALA A 488 32.85 31.41 1.22
C ALA A 488 32.13 30.60 2.33
N PHE A 489 31.09 29.84 1.99
CA PHE A 489 30.47 28.89 2.92
C PHE A 489 31.43 27.76 3.33
N CYS A 490 32.05 27.10 2.35
CA CYS A 490 32.97 25.98 2.59
C CYS A 490 34.22 26.41 3.38
N ASP A 491 34.68 27.65 3.20
CA ASP A 491 35.86 28.20 3.85
C ASP A 491 35.59 28.86 5.20
N SER A 492 34.32 28.91 5.63
CA SER A 492 33.95 29.45 6.94
C SER A 492 34.49 28.61 8.09
N ASP A 493 34.86 29.27 9.19
CA ASP A 493 35.34 28.60 10.41
C ASP A 493 34.30 27.57 10.93
N ALA A 494 33.00 27.89 10.81
CA ALA A 494 31.92 26.98 11.18
C ALA A 494 31.94 25.64 10.43
N VAL A 495 32.22 25.66 9.12
CA VAL A 495 32.27 24.46 8.28
C VAL A 495 33.62 23.76 8.39
N ARG A 496 34.73 24.51 8.43
CA ARG A 496 36.08 23.96 8.58
C ARG A 496 36.27 23.26 9.93
N ASP A 497 35.77 23.84 11.03
CA ASP A 497 35.81 23.22 12.36
C ASP A 497 34.94 21.97 12.42
N ALA A 498 33.75 22.01 11.80
CA ALA A 498 32.84 20.86 11.80
C ALA A 498 33.40 19.68 10.98
N LEU A 499 34.08 19.96 9.87
CA LEU A 499 34.69 18.96 8.99
C LEU A 499 36.13 18.57 9.39
N GLY A 500 36.71 19.23 10.40
CA GLY A 500 38.09 19.03 10.84
C GLY A 500 38.49 17.56 10.98
N GLY A 501 39.58 17.18 10.30
CA GLY A 501 40.12 15.82 10.28
C GLY A 501 39.57 14.88 9.20
N LEU A 502 38.65 15.34 8.34
CA LEU A 502 38.18 14.58 7.17
C LEU A 502 38.73 15.16 5.86
N GLU A 503 39.01 14.30 4.87
CA GLU A 503 39.24 14.75 3.49
C GLU A 503 37.88 15.06 2.83
N TRP A 504 37.73 16.25 2.28
CA TRP A 504 36.48 16.70 1.66
C TRP A 504 36.70 17.64 0.47
N SER A 505 35.68 17.76 -0.37
CA SER A 505 35.62 18.70 -1.48
C SER A 505 34.31 19.49 -1.46
N PRO A 506 34.26 20.72 -2.01
CA PRO A 506 33.02 21.50 -2.10
C PRO A 506 31.86 20.73 -2.74
N ASN A 507 32.14 19.95 -3.79
CA ASN A 507 31.13 19.11 -4.45
C ASN A 507 30.53 18.03 -3.53
N GLN A 508 31.29 17.50 -2.56
CA GLN A 508 30.74 16.56 -1.57
C GLN A 508 29.85 17.29 -0.56
N VAL A 509 30.25 18.49 -0.12
CA VAL A 509 29.45 19.33 0.78
C VAL A 509 28.12 19.72 0.12
N GLY A 510 28.14 20.12 -1.15
CA GLY A 510 26.93 20.49 -1.90
C GLY A 510 25.95 19.32 -2.06
N ARG A 511 26.47 18.10 -2.34
CA ARG A 511 25.65 16.89 -2.36
C ARG A 511 25.07 16.54 -1.00
N ALA A 512 25.84 16.71 0.08
CA ALA A 512 25.35 16.48 1.43
C ALA A 512 24.22 17.45 1.81
N LEU A 513 24.32 18.74 1.46
CA LEU A 513 23.23 19.70 1.64
C LEU A 513 21.95 19.31 0.88
N GLY A 514 22.09 18.81 -0.35
CA GLY A 514 20.97 18.25 -1.11
C GLY A 514 20.25 17.12 -0.36
N VAL A 515 21.01 16.13 0.10
CA VAL A 515 20.46 14.99 0.86
C VAL A 515 19.82 15.45 2.19
N LEU A 516 20.42 16.40 2.89
CA LEU A 516 19.85 16.96 4.12
C LEU A 516 18.52 17.70 3.87
N ALA A 517 18.37 18.34 2.71
CA ALA A 517 17.13 19.01 2.33
C ALA A 517 16.04 18.00 1.95
N ASP A 518 16.39 16.95 1.20
CA ASP A 518 15.47 15.86 0.84
C ASP A 518 14.95 15.11 2.07
N LEU A 519 15.78 15.00 3.11
CA LEU A 519 15.42 14.42 4.41
C LEU A 519 14.62 15.39 5.31
N GLY A 520 14.34 16.60 4.85
CA GLY A 520 13.59 17.60 5.61
C GLY A 520 14.31 18.06 6.88
N LEU A 521 15.64 18.07 6.88
CA LEU A 521 16.47 18.59 7.98
C LEU A 521 16.86 20.05 7.76
N ILE A 522 16.95 20.48 6.49
CA ILE A 522 17.12 21.88 6.05
C ILE A 522 16.14 22.15 4.89
N ALA A 523 15.91 23.41 4.52
CA ALA A 523 15.06 23.75 3.38
C ALA A 523 15.90 24.02 2.13
N GLN A 524 15.49 23.45 0.99
CA GLN A 524 15.94 23.87 -0.33
C GLN A 524 14.95 24.91 -0.87
N VAL A 525 15.45 26.04 -1.36
CA VAL A 525 14.66 27.13 -1.93
C VAL A 525 15.25 27.59 -3.25
N SER A 526 14.39 28.12 -4.13
CA SER A 526 14.80 28.80 -5.35
C SER A 526 14.64 30.30 -5.16
N ILE A 527 15.73 31.05 -5.24
CA ILE A 527 15.74 32.50 -5.02
C ILE A 527 16.08 33.20 -6.33
N LEU A 528 15.28 34.20 -6.68
CA LEU A 528 15.52 35.02 -7.86
C LEU A 528 16.71 35.96 -7.59
N ARG A 529 17.75 35.87 -8.41
CA ARG A 529 18.91 36.78 -8.36
C ARG A 529 19.08 37.41 -9.74
N ARG A 530 19.39 38.71 -9.74
CA ARG A 530 19.63 39.48 -10.96
C ARG A 530 21.10 39.32 -11.34
N ASP A 531 21.34 38.77 -12.52
CA ASP A 531 22.69 38.69 -13.07
C ASP A 531 23.13 40.07 -13.54
N VAL A 532 24.15 40.63 -12.87
CA VAL A 532 24.67 41.99 -13.12
C VAL A 532 25.30 42.11 -14.51
N ALA A 533 25.77 41.00 -15.10
CA ALA A 533 26.40 40.98 -16.41
C ALA A 533 25.38 40.89 -17.57
N THR A 534 24.27 40.18 -17.38
CA THR A 534 23.26 39.94 -18.43
C THR A 534 21.94 40.69 -18.22
N ASN A 535 21.77 41.36 -17.08
CA ASN A 535 20.57 42.07 -16.64
C ASN A 535 19.29 41.19 -16.69
N SER A 536 19.46 39.87 -16.55
CA SER A 536 18.40 38.88 -16.54
C SER A 536 18.15 38.34 -15.12
N ASP A 537 16.89 38.10 -14.79
CA ASP A 537 16.50 37.52 -13.50
C ASP A 537 16.50 35.99 -13.60
N ASN A 538 17.44 35.34 -12.91
CA ASN A 538 17.57 33.88 -12.92
C ASN A 538 17.30 33.31 -11.52
N PHE A 539 16.63 32.15 -11.47
CA PHE A 539 16.40 31.43 -10.21
C PHE A 539 17.61 30.59 -9.87
N HIS A 540 18.18 30.82 -8.69
CA HIS A 540 19.31 30.07 -8.17
C HIS A 540 18.89 29.18 -7.01
N LYS A 541 19.45 27.96 -6.98
CA LYS A 541 19.23 27.02 -5.89
C LYS A 541 20.02 27.43 -4.64
N ALA A 542 19.33 27.48 -3.51
CA ALA A 542 19.93 27.80 -2.22
C ALA A 542 19.36 26.95 -1.07
N PHE A 543 20.12 26.85 0.02
CA PHE A 543 19.75 26.10 1.22
C PHE A 543 19.67 27.01 2.44
N ARG A 544 18.64 26.86 3.26
CA ARG A 544 18.47 27.60 4.53
C ARG A 544 17.95 26.68 5.65
N PRO A 545 18.07 27.07 6.93
CA PRO A 545 17.39 26.39 8.01
C PRO A 545 15.87 26.39 7.82
N LEU A 546 15.21 25.39 8.39
CA LEU A 546 13.75 25.30 8.41
C LEU A 546 13.16 26.38 9.30
N ARG A 547 12.12 27.05 8.78
CA ARG A 547 11.27 27.96 9.54
C ARG A 547 10.39 27.19 10.53
N GLU A 548 9.84 27.89 11.51
CA GLU A 548 9.05 27.28 12.58
C GLU A 548 7.80 26.54 12.07
N ASP A 549 7.17 27.04 11.00
CA ASP A 549 6.04 26.43 10.27
C ASP A 549 6.45 25.24 9.38
N GLU A 550 7.70 25.20 8.92
CA GLU A 550 8.24 24.03 8.20
C GLU A 550 8.70 22.93 9.17
N ARG A 551 8.84 23.27 10.45
CA ARG A 551 9.05 22.29 11.52
C ARG A 551 7.75 21.53 11.83
N THR A 552 6.58 22.16 11.60
CA THR A 552 5.23 21.64 11.90
C THR A 552 4.53 20.93 10.74
N ARG A 553 5.11 20.82 9.53
CA ARG A 553 4.57 19.98 8.43
C ARG A 553 4.42 18.47 8.76
N LEU A 554 4.89 18.02 9.93
CA LEU A 554 4.65 16.69 10.50
C LEU A 554 3.67 16.70 11.70
N ASP A 555 3.30 17.87 12.22
CA ASP A 555 2.20 18.03 13.18
C ASP A 555 0.86 17.81 12.48
N ASP A 556 0.75 18.04 11.17
CA ASP A 556 -0.42 17.64 10.36
C ASP A 556 -0.56 16.12 10.24
N ILE A 557 0.55 15.37 10.22
CA ILE A 557 0.53 13.90 10.30
C ILE A 557 0.14 13.46 11.73
N SER A 558 0.45 14.27 12.74
CA SER A 558 0.03 14.04 14.13
C SER A 558 -1.43 14.44 14.36
N ALA A 559 -1.96 15.43 13.62
CA ALA A 559 -3.36 15.82 13.59
C ALA A 559 -4.20 14.76 12.83
N LEU A 560 -3.71 14.25 11.70
CA LEU A 560 -4.27 13.09 11.00
C LEU A 560 -4.24 11.81 11.85
N LYS A 561 -3.20 11.62 12.68
CA LYS A 561 -3.14 10.54 13.69
C LYS A 561 -4.07 10.77 14.88
N ARG A 562 -4.35 12.02 15.27
CA ARG A 562 -5.34 12.38 16.30
C ARG A 562 -6.77 12.10 15.84
N VAL A 563 -7.08 12.35 14.56
CA VAL A 563 -8.37 11.97 13.95
C VAL A 563 -8.54 10.44 13.83
N SER A 564 -7.44 9.68 13.88
CA SER A 564 -7.42 8.21 13.79
C SER A 564 -7.39 7.50 15.16
N ARG A 565 -7.40 8.22 16.29
CA ARG A 565 -7.46 7.64 17.65
C ARG A 565 -8.77 8.04 18.35
N PHE A 566 -9.88 7.44 17.95
CA PHE A 566 -11.05 7.31 18.84
C PHE A 566 -11.04 5.89 19.40
N GLY A 567 -10.42 5.78 20.57
CA GLY A 567 -10.22 4.55 21.34
C GLY A 567 -9.23 4.86 22.45
N ASP A 568 -9.77 5.02 23.65
CA ASP A 568 -9.13 5.37 24.92
C ASP A 568 -8.96 6.87 25.23
N GLU A 569 -9.97 7.40 25.92
CA GLU A 569 -9.97 8.65 26.67
C GLU A 569 -8.97 8.58 27.85
N ALA A 570 -8.02 9.52 27.89
CA ALA A 570 -7.55 10.19 29.10
C ALA A 570 -6.83 11.50 28.67
N ASP A 571 -7.32 12.63 29.19
CA ASP A 571 -6.84 14.02 29.03
C ASP A 571 -7.12 14.77 27.72
N VAL A 572 -8.35 14.74 27.20
CA VAL A 572 -8.83 15.80 26.29
C VAL A 572 -10.11 16.42 26.86
N SER A 573 -10.01 17.62 27.41
CA SER A 573 -11.16 18.48 27.73
C SER A 573 -11.32 19.55 26.66
N TYR A 574 -12.55 19.76 26.20
CA TYR A 574 -12.91 20.77 25.22
C TYR A 574 -13.55 21.95 25.95
N HIS A 575 -12.93 23.13 25.87
CA HIS A 575 -13.48 24.35 26.46
C HIS A 575 -14.03 25.26 25.36
N PHE A 576 -15.25 25.73 25.56
CA PHE A 576 -15.93 26.67 24.67
C PHE A 576 -16.40 27.90 25.43
N ARG A 577 -16.39 29.05 24.74
CA ARG A 577 -16.97 30.30 25.22
C ARG A 577 -18.08 30.73 24.28
N ALA A 578 -19.26 31.04 24.82
CA ALA A 578 -20.46 31.31 24.04
C ALA A 578 -21.04 32.69 24.35
N SER A 579 -21.37 33.45 23.32
CA SER A 579 -22.17 34.68 23.43
C SER A 579 -23.64 34.36 23.27
N LEU A 580 -24.46 34.76 24.24
CA LEU A 580 -25.87 34.35 24.34
C LEU A 580 -26.81 35.50 24.00
N ASP A 581 -27.86 35.22 23.22
CA ASP A 581 -28.95 36.15 22.94
C ASP A 581 -30.28 35.65 23.54
N ARG A 582 -30.61 36.22 24.69
CA ARG A 582 -31.87 35.96 25.43
C ARG A 582 -33.03 36.81 24.91
N GLU A 583 -32.76 37.97 24.32
CA GLU A 583 -33.80 38.91 23.90
C GLU A 583 -34.54 38.40 22.66
N THR A 584 -33.80 37.82 21.71
CA THR A 584 -34.39 37.17 20.52
C THR A 584 -35.19 35.92 20.89
N SER A 585 -34.76 35.18 21.92
CA SER A 585 -35.48 34.00 22.43
C SER A 585 -36.81 34.36 23.12
N ALA A 586 -36.82 35.42 23.94
CA ALA A 586 -38.03 35.93 24.57
C ALA A 586 -39.05 36.42 23.52
N ARG A 587 -38.59 37.14 22.48
CA ARG A 587 -39.46 37.60 21.37
C ARG A 587 -40.05 36.45 20.55
N ALA A 588 -39.43 35.27 20.55
CA ALA A 588 -39.90 34.07 19.86
C ALA A 588 -40.85 33.20 20.71
N GLY A 589 -41.22 33.63 21.92
CA GLY A 589 -42.08 32.88 22.84
C GLY A 589 -41.37 31.76 23.60
N ALA A 590 -40.03 31.76 23.60
CA ALA A 590 -39.19 30.85 24.38
C ALA A 590 -38.59 31.60 25.57
N ASP A 591 -39.46 32.06 26.47
CA ASP A 591 -39.06 32.71 27.72
C ASP A 591 -38.11 31.81 28.52
N GLU A 592 -37.09 32.40 29.14
CA GLU A 592 -36.00 31.75 29.89
C GLU A 592 -34.97 30.96 29.05
N MET A 593 -35.08 30.91 27.72
CA MET A 593 -34.07 30.29 26.85
C MET A 593 -33.14 31.32 26.20
N PHE A 594 -32.04 30.85 25.60
CA PHE A 594 -31.13 31.67 24.80
C PHE A 594 -30.78 31.03 23.46
N GLN A 595 -30.45 31.85 22.47
CA GLN A 595 -29.74 31.42 21.28
C GLN A 595 -28.25 31.72 21.45
N VAL A 596 -27.39 30.97 20.76
CA VAL A 596 -25.95 31.26 20.74
C VAL A 596 -25.62 32.00 19.47
N THR A 597 -25.11 33.22 19.61
CA THR A 597 -24.75 34.09 18.47
C THR A 597 -23.31 33.89 18.03
N GLN A 598 -22.44 33.51 18.96
CA GLN A 598 -21.03 33.25 18.70
C GLN A 598 -20.52 32.15 19.62
N LEU A 599 -19.72 31.24 19.08
CA LEU A 599 -19.03 30.19 19.84
C LEU A 599 -17.54 30.26 19.52
N GLU A 600 -16.70 30.23 20.54
CA GLU A 600 -15.25 30.18 20.41
C GLU A 600 -14.68 28.97 21.13
N ASP A 601 -13.66 28.33 20.55
CA ASP A 601 -12.89 27.30 21.25
C ASP A 601 -11.81 27.89 22.18
N GLU A 602 -11.13 27.02 22.92
CA GLU A 602 -10.07 27.37 23.87
C GLU A 602 -8.89 28.14 23.26
N TYR A 603 -8.72 28.07 21.93
CA TYR A 603 -7.69 28.77 21.19
C TYR A 603 -8.19 30.10 20.59
N GLY A 604 -9.45 30.47 20.85
CA GLY A 604 -10.08 31.70 20.35
C GLY A 604 -10.52 31.61 18.89
N HIS A 605 -10.65 30.40 18.33
CA HIS A 605 -11.19 30.23 16.99
C HIS A 605 -12.71 30.18 17.03
N SER A 606 -13.37 30.90 16.12
CA SER A 606 -14.82 30.82 15.97
C SER A 606 -15.24 29.42 15.50
N ARG A 607 -16.22 28.86 16.19
CA ARG A 607 -16.91 27.58 15.93
C ARG A 607 -18.41 27.79 15.81
N THR A 608 -18.82 29.00 15.47
CA THR A 608 -20.24 29.39 15.42
C THR A 608 -21.02 28.54 14.42
N GLU A 609 -20.35 28.02 13.38
CA GLU A 609 -20.90 27.09 12.39
C GLU A 609 -21.29 25.71 12.98
N TRP A 610 -20.86 25.41 14.21
CA TRP A 610 -21.22 24.17 14.90
C TRP A 610 -22.53 24.26 15.64
N ILE A 611 -23.14 25.44 15.72
CA ILE A 611 -24.42 25.67 16.37
C ILE A 611 -25.46 25.96 15.30
N ASP A 612 -26.67 25.43 15.50
CA ASP A 612 -27.81 25.81 14.67
C ASP A 612 -28.36 27.15 15.15
N GLN A 613 -28.20 28.20 14.34
CA GLN A 613 -28.59 29.58 14.68
C GLN A 613 -30.09 29.75 14.93
N GLY A 614 -30.94 28.77 14.60
CA GLY A 614 -32.36 28.76 14.92
C GLY A 614 -32.72 28.04 16.23
N ARG A 615 -31.76 27.44 16.93
CA ARG A 615 -32.01 26.58 18.09
C ARG A 615 -31.89 27.35 19.40
N HIS A 616 -32.89 27.17 20.27
CA HIS A 616 -32.92 27.75 21.62
C HIS A 616 -32.48 26.72 22.66
N TYR A 617 -31.63 27.13 23.59
CA TYR A 617 -31.11 26.32 24.68
C TYR A 617 -31.65 26.83 26.02
N ALA A 618 -32.09 25.91 26.88
CA ALA A 618 -32.63 26.27 28.20
C ALA A 618 -31.53 26.67 29.20
N ASP A 619 -30.35 26.05 29.11
CA ASP A 619 -29.18 26.36 29.94
C ASP A 619 -27.87 26.01 29.20
N LEU A 620 -26.73 26.37 29.80
CA LEU A 620 -25.40 26.03 29.25
C LEU A 620 -25.13 24.51 29.22
N ASN A 621 -25.81 23.71 30.05
CA ASN A 621 -25.69 22.25 30.03
C ASN A 621 -26.30 21.66 28.76
N ALA A 622 -27.46 22.16 28.32
CA ALA A 622 -28.10 21.75 27.09
C ALA A 622 -27.24 22.08 25.86
N LEU A 623 -26.52 23.21 25.90
CA LEU A 623 -25.54 23.57 24.87
C LEU A 623 -24.33 22.64 24.89
N ARG A 624 -23.78 22.36 26.09
CA ARG A 624 -22.68 21.40 26.28
C ARG A 624 -23.03 20.03 25.71
N ASP A 625 -24.22 19.51 26.02
CA ASP A 625 -24.64 18.18 25.58
C ASP A 625 -24.80 18.10 24.04
N ASP A 626 -25.26 19.19 23.41
CA ASP A 626 -25.36 19.30 21.95
C ASP A 626 -23.98 19.34 21.28
N LEU A 627 -23.03 20.09 21.86
CA LEU A 627 -21.64 20.14 21.39
C LEU A 627 -20.94 18.78 21.56
N ALA A 628 -21.11 18.12 22.71
CA ALA A 628 -20.58 16.79 22.97
C ALA A 628 -21.08 15.75 21.94
N LYS A 629 -22.37 15.81 21.62
CA LYS A 629 -22.97 14.94 20.59
C LYS A 629 -22.39 15.19 19.19
N ARG A 630 -22.13 16.45 18.83
CA ARG A 630 -21.52 16.82 17.55
C ARG A 630 -20.05 16.39 17.46
N LEU A 631 -19.32 16.49 18.58
CA LEU A 631 -17.93 16.08 18.70
C LEU A 631 -17.75 14.56 18.80
N GLY A 632 -18.80 13.82 19.15
CA GLY A 632 -18.75 12.38 19.37
C GLY A 632 -18.04 11.99 20.68
N VAL A 633 -18.10 12.85 21.70
CA VAL A 633 -17.42 12.67 23.00
C VAL A 633 -18.41 12.67 24.17
N ALA A 634 -17.99 12.19 25.34
CA ALA A 634 -18.82 12.25 26.54
C ALA A 634 -19.02 13.71 27.01
N PRO A 635 -20.22 14.13 27.48
CA PRO A 635 -20.48 15.50 27.93
C PRO A 635 -19.55 16.00 29.04
N ILE A 636 -19.03 15.11 29.88
CA ILE A 636 -18.08 15.45 30.94
C ILE A 636 -16.75 16.00 30.43
N LEU A 637 -16.42 15.75 29.15
CA LEU A 637 -15.23 16.27 28.49
C LEU A 637 -15.45 17.64 27.84
N VAL A 638 -16.65 18.21 27.91
CA VAL A 638 -16.97 19.52 27.31
C VAL A 638 -17.34 20.51 28.42
N THR A 639 -16.71 21.67 28.41
CA THR A 639 -17.03 22.80 29.31
C THR A 639 -17.45 23.98 28.47
N VAL A 640 -18.54 24.65 28.85
CA VAL A 640 -19.03 25.85 28.16
C VAL A 640 -19.20 26.97 29.16
N GLU A 641 -18.64 28.14 28.86
CA GLU A 641 -18.76 29.35 29.65
C GLU A 641 -19.41 30.47 28.82
N GLU A 642 -20.17 31.34 29.48
CA GLU A 642 -20.76 32.52 28.83
C GLU A 642 -19.72 33.65 28.74
N ILE A 643 -19.61 34.26 27.56
CA ILE A 643 -18.84 35.48 27.37
C ILE A 643 -19.65 36.63 27.97
N ALA A 644 -19.12 37.24 29.02
CA ALA A 644 -19.75 38.35 29.75
C ALA A 644 -19.89 39.63 28.93
#